data_AF-A0A7V9LLE1-F1
#
_entry.id   AF-A0A7V9LLE1-F1
#
_cell.length_a   1.000
_cell.length_b   1.000
_cell.length_c   1.000
_cell.angle_alpha   90.00
_cell.angle_beta   90.00
_cell.angle_gamma   90.00
#
_symmetry.space_group_name_H-M   'P 1'
#
loop_
_entity.id
_entity.type
_entity.pdbx_description
1 polymer ?
#
loop_
_entity_poly.entity_id
_entity_poly.type
_entity_poly.pdbx_seq_one_letter_code
_entity_poly.pdbx_strand_id
1 'polypeptide(L)'
;MNFQTTRATLTLGAVDLATAKFAASVTVVVTALGLSACATTPAGGDARAAAAPARTDISAMPTAAPSATPLPTAPAAAGAPGARPAAPTAAASAATPPAPPGSPRPFAEVIKDAKQLPGLFPIWQKDERTWIEIPADQLDKPFFLSINMTRGIGERMLFAGLMGSTSYGTGGEYVGQFRKAGGNVQLLAKNTTFIARPGSPEERAVKNGFSDSLLGSAPIASAPHPERKSILIDANALLMTDMPRASHAIELAYRNSFHFDSRNSFIQSVKTDDQRTVFDVTAHYAQPRIPVRAPPPTVPGAMPSPFYPPPVVLEDPRSMFLGFLYTFAKLPENPMRPRLADSRIGHFGTAKVNFSDDSKFLPVRWYVQRWRLEKKDENAEVSEVVKPITFYLGNEIPEKYREPIRQGILEWNKGFERIGLKNAIVVKEQPADADYDLGETQYSSVRWMATAAPSFGAIGPSQVDPRTGEILDADIGWDASQVRNVRALKTESVVTYSPMYDPVSGELSAAHGAHAGGHDRFCVHFDHAAREVGFALALLEARGELDPDSPEADQLVADFLKDVTMHEVGHTLGLRHNFRASTAVSLQQASDKSYAEKNGLTGSVMEYTPVNIALKGEKQGAYFTPTLGAYDYWAIEYAYKPFTAEQENAELAKIAARANEPQLAFATDEDIGVAIDPTVNQGDLGSDPLTFFRRRMQLSQELWQRLEQRPLASGESYSVLRRRFLAGFTQMGYAMGTAAKYVGGSELVNDYAGSSRMPVTPIDAAKQREALSIIADGLLRSDSFKVSPDFLRKLVTDRLERDSMYLSGNFVATGTPFELNLPDRVLTVQRDVLNRLMSPVVARRVVENGGRISVQRAKKAEAFTLSELYGTVQRSIWEEARVGTDSDVMRRNLQREHLRRLTGGLLGSSGGYPADARALMRRDARQLRDWLASAAGKSGLNAESRAHYSEASETLSEVLKAPIVRSGV
;
A
#
# COMPACT_ATOMS: atom_id res chain seq x y z
N MET A 1 -35.56 -27.57 34.03
CA MET A 1 -35.76 -28.36 35.28
C MET A 1 -35.51 -29.83 34.96
N ASN A 2 -34.89 -30.56 35.90
CA ASN A 2 -35.15 -31.95 36.33
C ASN A 2 -35.31 -33.12 35.32
N PHE A 3 -34.81 -34.35 35.57
CA PHE A 3 -33.73 -34.86 36.45
C PHE A 3 -33.51 -36.39 36.20
N GLN A 4 -32.28 -36.87 35.98
CA GLN A 4 -31.79 -38.28 36.18
C GLN A 4 -32.59 -39.43 35.46
N THR A 5 -32.39 -40.76 35.60
CA THR A 5 -31.69 -41.63 36.60
C THR A 5 -31.30 -43.01 35.99
N THR A 6 -30.65 -43.97 36.67
CA THR A 6 -29.17 -44.15 36.72
C THR A 6 -28.73 -45.64 36.86
N ARG A 7 -27.76 -46.12 36.02
CA ARG A 7 -26.87 -47.32 36.14
C ARG A 7 -27.42 -48.77 36.10
N ALA A 8 -26.59 -49.66 35.53
CA ALA A 8 -26.47 -51.11 35.81
C ALA A 8 -24.97 -51.53 35.70
N THR A 9 -24.47 -52.59 36.37
CA THR A 9 -23.01 -52.79 36.64
C THR A 9 -22.66 -54.22 37.15
N LEU A 10 -21.40 -54.69 36.96
CA LEU A 10 -20.73 -55.97 37.44
C LEU A 10 -21.06 -57.28 36.64
N THR A 11 -20.26 -58.39 36.63
CA THR A 11 -19.10 -58.83 37.45
C THR A 11 -18.13 -59.85 36.75
N LEU A 12 -16.82 -59.78 37.06
CA LEU A 12 -15.73 -60.81 37.26
C LEU A 12 -15.58 -62.17 36.50
N GLY A 13 -14.29 -62.53 36.23
CA GLY A 13 -13.74 -63.89 35.94
C GLY A 13 -12.54 -63.87 34.96
N ALA A 14 -11.25 -63.86 35.36
CA ALA A 14 -10.36 -64.97 35.77
C ALA A 14 -9.88 -65.90 34.60
N VAL A 15 -8.64 -65.80 34.07
CA VAL A 15 -7.33 -66.39 34.53
C VAL A 15 -7.15 -67.86 34.10
N ASP A 16 -6.07 -68.33 33.43
CA ASP A 16 -4.91 -67.73 32.70
C ASP A 16 -4.51 -68.69 31.51
N LEU A 17 -3.32 -69.00 30.93
CA LEU A 17 -1.86 -68.82 31.12
C LEU A 17 -1.10 -69.19 29.78
N ALA A 18 0.25 -69.02 29.72
CA ALA A 18 1.25 -69.60 28.76
C ALA A 18 1.38 -68.97 27.33
N THR A 19 2.41 -68.16 27.00
CA THR A 19 3.84 -68.44 26.64
C THR A 19 4.08 -69.19 25.31
N ALA A 20 5.04 -68.85 24.43
CA ALA A 20 6.25 -68.03 24.61
C ALA A 20 6.72 -67.21 23.37
N LYS A 21 7.18 -65.98 23.66
CA LYS A 21 8.44 -65.30 23.25
C LYS A 21 9.26 -65.79 22.03
N PHE A 22 9.65 -64.82 21.19
CA PHE A 22 11.08 -64.46 20.98
C PHE A 22 11.21 -62.95 20.76
N ALA A 23 12.42 -62.36 20.91
CA ALA A 23 12.62 -60.91 20.90
C ALA A 23 14.01 -60.48 20.37
N ALA A 24 14.10 -59.23 19.93
CA ALA A 24 15.35 -58.48 19.75
C ALA A 24 15.07 -56.97 20.00
N SER A 25 16.05 -56.23 20.51
CA SER A 25 15.90 -54.85 21.01
C SER A 25 16.92 -53.90 20.36
N VAL A 26 16.76 -52.58 20.53
CA VAL A 26 17.78 -51.71 21.17
C VAL A 26 17.21 -50.32 21.51
N THR A 27 17.25 -50.03 22.82
CA THR A 27 17.44 -48.78 23.58
C THR A 27 17.38 -47.39 22.91
N VAL A 28 16.64 -46.48 23.58
CA VAL A 28 16.69 -45.01 23.46
C VAL A 28 17.69 -44.42 24.47
N VAL A 29 18.36 -43.31 24.14
CA VAL A 29 19.14 -42.49 25.10
C VAL A 29 18.69 -41.03 25.05
N VAL A 30 18.55 -40.42 26.22
CA VAL A 30 18.27 -38.99 26.44
C VAL A 30 19.36 -38.42 27.35
N THR A 31 19.87 -37.22 27.05
CA THR A 31 20.76 -36.47 27.95
C THR A 31 20.55 -34.97 27.77
N ALA A 32 20.77 -34.17 28.81
CA ALA A 32 20.54 -32.73 28.81
C ALA A 32 21.60 -31.96 29.63
N LEU A 33 21.77 -30.68 29.28
CA LEU A 33 22.33 -29.56 30.07
C LEU A 33 23.76 -29.65 30.65
N GLY A 34 24.51 -28.55 30.51
CA GLY A 34 25.80 -28.35 31.19
C GLY A 34 26.51 -27.06 30.78
N LEU A 35 26.39 -26.00 31.59
CA LEU A 35 27.17 -24.75 31.50
C LEU A 35 28.33 -24.78 32.47
N SER A 36 29.55 -24.39 32.04
CA SER A 36 30.61 -23.80 32.88
C SER A 36 31.74 -23.22 32.02
N ALA A 37 32.61 -22.40 32.63
CA ALA A 37 33.57 -21.54 31.95
C ALA A 37 35.01 -21.69 32.50
N CYS A 38 35.87 -20.71 32.17
CA CYS A 38 37.18 -20.41 32.78
C CYS A 38 38.44 -21.17 32.28
N ALA A 39 39.02 -20.62 31.21
CA ALA A 39 40.35 -19.98 31.21
C ALA A 39 41.67 -20.80 31.25
N THR A 40 42.74 -20.08 30.83
CA THR A 40 44.19 -20.33 30.94
C THR A 40 44.91 -21.13 29.84
N THR A 41 46.02 -20.52 29.40
CA THR A 41 47.12 -20.95 28.50
C THR A 41 48.34 -21.35 29.40
N PRO A 42 49.60 -21.65 28.94
CA PRO A 42 50.20 -21.49 27.59
C PRO A 42 51.28 -22.53 27.11
N ALA A 43 51.86 -22.23 25.94
CA ALA A 43 53.29 -22.33 25.54
C ALA A 43 53.93 -23.65 24.99
N GLY A 44 54.83 -23.45 24.01
CA GLY A 44 55.85 -24.39 23.48
C GLY A 44 55.49 -25.11 22.16
N GLY A 45 56.30 -25.08 21.07
CA GLY A 45 57.54 -24.33 20.80
C GLY A 45 58.14 -24.60 19.39
N ASP A 46 59.09 -23.74 18.98
CA ASP A 46 60.21 -23.90 18.02
C ASP A 46 60.04 -24.28 16.52
N ALA A 47 59.84 -23.21 15.76
CA ALA A 47 60.30 -22.86 14.40
C ALA A 47 61.43 -23.63 13.65
N ARG A 48 61.29 -23.65 12.30
CA ARG A 48 62.32 -23.41 11.25
C ARG A 48 61.58 -22.86 10.00
N ALA A 49 61.86 -21.67 9.44
CA ALA A 49 63.07 -21.20 8.73
C ALA A 49 63.27 -21.91 7.36
N ALA A 50 63.53 -21.24 6.22
CA ALA A 50 63.51 -19.81 5.83
C ALA A 50 63.44 -19.75 4.26
N ALA A 51 63.57 -18.65 3.49
CA ALA A 51 63.90 -17.23 3.71
C ALA A 51 63.36 -16.35 2.55
N ALA A 52 63.47 -15.01 2.66
CA ALA A 52 63.35 -14.05 1.55
C ALA A 52 64.23 -12.81 1.80
N PRO A 53 64.70 -12.07 0.77
CA PRO A 53 65.35 -10.75 0.92
C PRO A 53 64.62 -9.61 0.17
N ALA A 54 64.68 -8.34 0.57
CA ALA A 54 65.02 -7.74 1.88
C ALA A 54 64.60 -6.25 1.92
N ARG A 55 64.09 -5.80 3.08
CA ARG A 55 64.40 -4.57 3.88
C ARG A 55 64.60 -3.20 3.18
N THR A 56 64.28 -2.05 3.81
CA THR A 56 64.17 -1.70 5.26
C THR A 56 62.73 -1.31 5.68
N ASP A 57 62.29 -1.24 6.96
CA ASP A 57 62.89 -0.93 8.28
C ASP A 57 63.11 0.60 8.52
N ILE A 58 62.76 1.26 9.65
CA ILE A 58 62.01 0.85 10.87
C ILE A 58 61.53 2.07 11.73
N SER A 59 60.79 1.80 12.84
CA SER A 59 60.66 2.58 14.12
C SER A 59 59.47 3.53 14.45
N ALA A 60 58.50 2.97 15.18
CA ALA A 60 58.21 3.18 16.63
C ALA A 60 57.74 4.53 17.25
N MET A 61 56.87 4.41 18.27
CA MET A 61 56.35 5.47 19.18
C MET A 61 57.11 5.47 20.53
N PRO A 62 56.88 6.41 21.49
CA PRO A 62 55.81 6.22 22.48
C PRO A 62 55.17 7.54 23.05
N THR A 63 54.66 7.48 24.28
CA THR A 63 53.60 8.29 24.93
C THR A 63 54.01 9.54 25.75
N ALA A 64 52.98 10.35 26.06
CA ALA A 64 52.82 11.23 27.26
C ALA A 64 53.37 12.68 27.24
N ALA A 65 52.75 13.53 28.07
CA ALA A 65 52.99 14.98 28.19
C ALA A 65 53.83 15.35 29.43
N PRO A 66 54.40 16.58 29.48
CA PRO A 66 53.97 17.53 30.53
C PRO A 66 53.96 19.00 30.06
N SER A 67 54.03 19.97 31.00
CA SER A 67 53.75 21.39 30.78
C SER A 67 54.77 22.38 31.39
N ALA A 68 54.74 23.62 30.87
CA ALA A 68 55.02 24.92 31.52
C ALA A 68 56.45 25.55 31.61
N THR A 69 56.47 26.89 31.42
CA THR A 69 57.41 27.93 31.93
C THR A 69 58.86 27.99 31.39
N PRO A 70 59.64 29.11 31.54
CA PRO A 70 59.43 30.32 32.39
C PRO A 70 59.68 31.74 31.78
N LEU A 71 59.13 32.75 32.50
CA LEU A 71 59.59 34.12 32.88
C LEU A 71 60.68 34.92 32.10
N PRO A 72 60.63 36.28 32.16
CA PRO A 72 61.39 37.03 33.19
C PRO A 72 60.54 37.97 34.09
N THR A 73 61.17 38.77 34.97
CA THR A 73 60.61 39.15 36.30
C THR A 73 60.79 40.62 36.75
N ALA A 74 59.83 41.09 37.58
CA ALA A 74 60.01 42.00 38.74
C ALA A 74 60.40 43.49 38.46
N PRO A 75 60.31 44.42 39.46
CA PRO A 75 59.93 44.26 40.88
C PRO A 75 58.69 45.07 41.33
N ALA A 76 58.39 45.06 42.64
CA ALA A 76 57.23 45.68 43.27
C ALA A 76 57.60 46.73 44.35
N ALA A 77 56.62 47.51 44.80
CA ALA A 77 56.69 48.38 45.99
C ALA A 77 55.36 48.31 46.79
N ALA A 78 55.39 48.66 48.08
CA ALA A 78 54.30 48.42 49.04
C ALA A 78 53.60 49.71 49.52
N GLY A 79 52.43 49.58 50.15
CA GLY A 79 51.85 50.66 50.97
C GLY A 79 50.32 50.64 51.16
N ALA A 80 49.89 50.53 52.41
CA ALA A 80 48.56 50.91 52.94
C ALA A 80 48.79 51.56 54.32
N PRO A 81 47.78 52.06 55.09
CA PRO A 81 46.32 52.19 54.83
C PRO A 81 45.77 53.62 55.13
N GLY A 82 44.44 53.84 55.11
CA GLY A 82 43.86 55.06 55.74
C GLY A 82 42.36 55.37 55.54
N ALA A 83 41.59 55.31 56.64
CA ALA A 83 40.37 56.09 56.97
C ALA A 83 39.04 55.93 56.17
N ARG A 84 37.94 56.25 56.89
CA ARG A 84 36.49 56.29 56.54
C ARG A 84 35.82 57.22 57.58
N PRO A 85 34.57 57.72 57.43
CA PRO A 85 33.61 57.68 56.32
C PRO A 85 33.34 59.16 55.82
N ALA A 86 32.16 59.77 55.58
CA ALA A 86 30.75 59.36 55.65
C ALA A 86 29.78 60.33 54.90
N ALA A 87 28.71 59.75 54.33
CA ALA A 87 27.33 60.29 54.26
C ALA A 87 27.04 61.56 53.39
N PRO A 88 25.76 61.89 53.08
CA PRO A 88 25.10 61.23 51.95
C PRO A 88 24.28 62.17 51.02
N THR A 89 24.10 61.77 49.76
CA THR A 89 23.08 62.31 48.85
C THR A 89 22.37 61.17 48.10
N ALA A 90 21.06 61.33 47.88
CA ALA A 90 20.21 60.31 47.26
C ALA A 90 20.31 60.30 45.72
N ALA A 91 20.17 59.12 45.12
CA ALA A 91 20.10 58.94 43.67
C ALA A 91 19.00 57.93 43.29
N ALA A 92 18.56 57.99 42.03
CA ALA A 92 17.35 57.36 41.51
C ALA A 92 17.38 55.82 41.46
N SER A 93 16.23 55.24 41.09
CA SER A 93 16.00 53.81 40.90
C SER A 93 17.11 53.12 40.11
N ALA A 94 17.64 52.02 40.65
CA ALA A 94 18.67 51.24 40.00
C ALA A 94 18.16 50.64 38.68
N ALA A 95 18.78 51.04 37.57
CA ALA A 95 18.67 50.30 36.31
C ALA A 95 19.34 48.92 36.47
N THR A 96 18.75 47.89 35.89
CA THR A 96 19.32 46.53 35.87
C THR A 96 20.72 46.56 35.25
N PRO A 97 21.74 45.89 35.83
CA PRO A 97 23.06 45.81 35.23
C PRO A 97 23.01 45.26 33.80
N PRO A 98 23.85 45.75 32.86
CA PRO A 98 23.94 45.17 31.53
C PRO A 98 24.38 43.70 31.64
N ALA A 99 23.66 42.82 30.95
CA ALA A 99 23.89 41.39 31.04
C ALA A 99 25.27 41.01 30.44
N PRO A 100 25.98 40.01 31.00
CA PRO A 100 27.34 39.68 30.56
C PRO A 100 27.37 39.24 29.09
N PRO A 101 28.45 39.55 28.34
CA PRO A 101 28.54 39.23 26.91
C PRO A 101 28.39 37.72 26.68
N GLY A 102 27.45 37.34 25.82
CA GLY A 102 27.07 35.95 25.56
C GLY A 102 25.83 35.45 26.33
N SER A 103 25.24 36.26 27.22
CA SER A 103 23.94 35.93 27.84
C SER A 103 22.75 36.31 26.94
N PRO A 104 21.63 35.55 26.95
CA PRO A 104 20.44 35.87 26.17
C PRO A 104 19.80 37.21 26.57
N ARG A 105 19.29 37.97 25.58
CA ARG A 105 18.71 39.30 25.79
C ARG A 105 17.43 39.25 26.64
N PRO A 106 17.12 40.26 27.47
CA PRO A 106 15.90 40.28 28.28
C PRO A 106 14.64 40.05 27.44
N PHE A 107 13.69 39.23 27.91
CA PHE A 107 12.46 38.88 27.19
C PHE A 107 11.77 40.11 26.57
N ALA A 108 11.50 41.12 27.40
CA ALA A 108 10.83 42.37 27.00
C ALA A 108 11.62 43.22 25.96
N GLU A 109 12.92 43.01 25.81
CA GLU A 109 13.73 43.65 24.76
C GLU A 109 13.58 42.93 23.42
N VAL A 110 13.47 41.59 23.45
CA VAL A 110 13.29 40.76 22.25
C VAL A 110 11.93 41.01 21.59
N ILE A 111 10.86 41.07 22.39
CA ILE A 111 9.48 41.31 21.94
C ILE A 111 9.09 42.80 21.89
N LYS A 112 10.05 43.72 22.02
CA LYS A 112 9.73 45.16 22.06
C LYS A 112 9.05 45.56 20.75
N ASP A 113 7.86 46.14 20.84
CA ASP A 113 6.99 46.52 19.72
C ASP A 113 6.48 45.33 18.86
N ALA A 114 6.52 44.09 19.36
CA ALA A 114 6.01 42.90 18.69
C ALA A 114 4.52 42.65 18.99
N LYS A 115 3.76 42.18 18.00
CA LYS A 115 2.38 41.70 18.16
C LYS A 115 2.39 40.32 18.81
N GLN A 116 1.61 40.13 19.87
CA GLN A 116 1.36 38.80 20.47
C GLN A 116 0.16 38.12 19.81
N LEU A 117 0.25 36.81 19.60
CA LEU A 117 -0.87 35.90 19.30
C LEU A 117 -0.94 34.85 20.43
N PRO A 118 -2.05 34.75 21.19
CA PRO A 118 -2.20 33.78 22.27
C PRO A 118 -2.60 32.39 21.74
N GLY A 119 -2.14 31.33 22.42
CA GLY A 119 -2.52 29.94 22.14
C GLY A 119 -1.58 28.95 22.82
N LEU A 120 -1.64 27.66 22.42
CA LEU A 120 -0.84 26.56 22.99
C LEU A 120 0.67 26.90 23.12
N PHE A 121 1.26 27.38 22.02
CA PHE A 121 2.56 28.03 21.99
C PHE A 121 2.35 29.46 21.50
N PRO A 122 2.34 30.47 22.39
CA PRO A 122 2.09 31.85 22.02
C PRO A 122 3.15 32.36 21.03
N ILE A 123 2.73 33.18 20.08
CA ILE A 123 3.61 33.67 19.01
C ILE A 123 3.82 35.17 19.15
N TRP A 124 5.04 35.62 18.89
CA TRP A 124 5.41 37.03 18.86
C TRP A 124 5.92 37.39 17.47
N GLN A 125 5.32 38.39 16.83
CA GLN A 125 5.67 38.81 15.47
C GLN A 125 6.10 40.28 15.43
N LYS A 126 7.23 40.55 14.78
CA LYS A 126 7.67 41.92 14.47
C LYS A 126 8.46 41.92 13.17
N ASP A 127 8.06 42.79 12.23
CA ASP A 127 8.62 42.84 10.88
C ASP A 127 8.60 41.41 10.27
N GLU A 128 9.72 40.94 9.71
CA GLU A 128 9.86 39.57 9.17
C GLU A 128 10.16 38.49 10.25
N ARG A 129 10.24 38.88 11.53
CA ARG A 129 10.63 37.97 12.63
C ARG A 129 9.41 37.41 13.34
N THR A 130 9.38 36.08 13.44
CA THR A 130 8.41 35.34 14.24
C THR A 130 9.15 34.54 15.30
N TRP A 131 8.75 34.68 16.57
CA TRP A 131 9.27 33.90 17.69
C TRP A 131 8.17 33.01 18.27
N ILE A 132 8.54 31.75 18.55
CA ILE A 132 7.70 30.84 19.33
C ILE A 132 8.03 31.06 20.79
N GLU A 133 7.03 31.37 21.60
CA GLU A 133 7.15 31.29 23.05
C GLU A 133 6.88 29.86 23.52
N ILE A 134 7.82 29.31 24.27
CA ILE A 134 7.70 28.02 24.93
C ILE A 134 7.40 28.28 26.42
N PRO A 135 6.17 28.00 26.90
CA PRO A 135 5.84 28.07 28.32
C PRO A 135 6.67 27.06 29.14
N ALA A 136 6.99 27.41 30.39
CA ALA A 136 7.86 26.57 31.23
C ALA A 136 7.25 25.20 31.58
N ASP A 137 5.92 25.09 31.58
CA ASP A 137 5.14 23.85 31.76
C ASP A 137 4.99 23.01 30.48
N GLN A 138 5.43 23.53 29.33
CA GLN A 138 5.40 22.84 28.03
C GLN A 138 6.80 22.37 27.58
N LEU A 139 7.86 22.76 28.30
CA LEU A 139 9.18 22.14 28.17
C LEU A 139 9.12 20.68 28.66
N ASP A 140 9.75 19.79 27.89
CA ASP A 140 9.75 18.34 28.07
C ASP A 140 8.35 17.69 28.14
N LYS A 141 7.30 18.42 27.74
CA LYS A 141 5.92 17.93 27.64
C LYS A 141 5.61 17.43 26.21
N PRO A 142 5.02 16.23 26.04
CA PRO A 142 4.59 15.76 24.73
C PRO A 142 3.36 16.49 24.18
N PHE A 143 3.35 16.73 22.88
CA PHE A 143 2.24 17.28 22.10
C PHE A 143 2.11 16.54 20.76
N PHE A 144 1.05 16.81 19.99
CA PHE A 144 0.87 16.27 18.65
C PHE A 144 1.44 17.25 17.61
N LEU A 145 2.20 16.75 16.65
CA LEU A 145 2.72 17.52 15.53
C LEU A 145 2.29 16.85 14.23
N SER A 146 1.51 17.57 13.44
CA SER A 146 1.19 17.22 12.05
C SER A 146 1.92 18.14 11.09
N ILE A 147 2.37 17.58 9.96
CA ILE A 147 2.97 18.33 8.86
C ILE A 147 2.25 17.91 7.57
N ASN A 148 1.27 18.71 7.13
CA ASN A 148 0.45 18.48 5.93
C ASN A 148 0.88 19.42 4.78
N MET A 149 0.54 19.09 3.52
CA MET A 149 0.97 19.88 2.36
C MET A 149 -0.14 20.82 1.86
N THR A 150 -0.01 22.13 2.10
CA THR A 150 -0.95 23.17 1.60
C THR A 150 -0.75 23.48 0.12
N ARG A 151 0.47 23.37 -0.40
CA ARG A 151 0.77 23.66 -1.82
C ARG A 151 1.72 22.63 -2.40
N GLY A 152 1.36 22.10 -3.56
CA GLY A 152 2.19 21.22 -4.37
C GLY A 152 2.39 21.76 -5.78
N ILE A 153 2.97 20.93 -6.65
CA ILE A 153 3.15 21.22 -8.08
C ILE A 153 2.17 20.45 -8.99
N GLY A 154 1.42 19.48 -8.45
CA GLY A 154 0.37 18.78 -9.20
C GLY A 154 0.84 17.55 -9.98
N GLU A 155 2.06 17.06 -9.73
CA GLU A 155 2.58 15.79 -10.26
C GLU A 155 3.34 14.99 -9.17
N ARG A 156 3.37 13.65 -9.33
CA ARG A 156 4.19 12.68 -8.56
C ARG A 156 4.11 12.83 -7.03
N MET A 157 2.89 12.76 -6.48
CA MET A 157 2.59 12.88 -5.04
C MET A 157 2.91 14.25 -4.40
N LEU A 158 3.33 15.26 -5.18
CA LEU A 158 3.51 16.63 -4.71
C LEU A 158 2.23 17.45 -5.00
N PHE A 159 1.14 17.12 -4.30
CA PHE A 159 -0.20 17.68 -4.52
C PHE A 159 -0.60 18.66 -3.41
N ALA A 160 -1.28 19.75 -3.79
CA ALA A 160 -1.87 20.67 -2.82
C ALA A 160 -3.03 19.98 -2.07
N GLY A 161 -3.07 20.15 -0.74
CA GLY A 161 -4.05 19.52 0.15
C GLY A 161 -3.69 18.11 0.63
N LEU A 162 -2.57 17.51 0.19
CA LEU A 162 -2.20 16.15 0.59
C LEU A 162 -1.82 16.09 2.07
N MET A 163 -2.53 15.25 2.83
CA MET A 163 -2.20 14.98 4.22
C MET A 163 -0.86 14.25 4.32
N GLY A 164 0.03 14.75 5.18
CA GLY A 164 1.37 14.21 5.35
C GLY A 164 1.34 12.84 6.02
N SER A 165 2.28 11.99 5.64
CA SER A 165 2.36 10.62 6.12
C SER A 165 3.82 10.18 6.20
N THR A 166 4.17 9.54 7.31
CA THR A 166 5.47 8.87 7.43
C THR A 166 5.70 7.85 6.30
N SER A 167 4.64 7.19 5.82
CA SER A 167 4.66 6.18 4.73
C SER A 167 4.81 6.78 3.32
N TYR A 168 4.25 7.97 3.05
CA TYR A 168 4.36 8.62 1.72
C TYR A 168 5.66 9.42 1.52
N GLY A 169 6.57 9.40 2.50
CA GLY A 169 7.88 10.05 2.43
C GLY A 169 7.89 11.57 2.67
N THR A 170 6.74 12.25 2.58
CA THR A 170 6.60 13.71 2.81
C THR A 170 5.68 14.01 3.99
N GLY A 171 6.07 14.98 4.82
CA GLY A 171 5.32 15.39 6.00
C GLY A 171 5.23 14.28 7.05
N GLY A 172 4.12 14.21 7.78
CA GLY A 172 3.80 13.09 8.67
C GLY A 172 3.33 13.50 10.06
N GLU A 173 2.98 12.47 10.84
CA GLU A 173 2.47 12.57 12.20
C GLU A 173 3.54 12.23 13.25
N TYR A 174 3.66 13.05 14.29
CA TYR A 174 4.64 12.86 15.37
C TYR A 174 4.07 13.18 16.76
N VAL A 175 4.52 12.45 17.78
CA VAL A 175 4.47 12.94 19.16
C VAL A 175 5.67 13.86 19.35
N GLY A 176 5.44 15.16 19.28
CA GLY A 176 6.45 16.21 19.46
C GLY A 176 6.80 16.44 20.93
N GLN A 177 8.03 16.89 21.21
CA GLN A 177 8.46 17.38 22.53
C GLN A 177 9.52 18.47 22.35
N PHE A 178 9.37 19.59 23.05
CA PHE A 178 10.40 20.64 23.12
C PHE A 178 11.34 20.38 24.30
N ARG A 179 12.61 20.05 24.03
CA ARG A 179 13.64 19.81 25.05
C ARG A 179 14.68 20.93 25.06
N LYS A 180 15.00 21.50 26.21
CA LYS A 180 16.12 22.45 26.35
C LYS A 180 17.46 21.72 26.28
N ALA A 181 18.36 22.16 25.39
CA ALA A 181 19.68 21.57 25.16
C ALA A 181 20.74 22.68 25.11
N GLY A 182 21.33 23.01 26.26
CA GLY A 182 22.30 24.11 26.38
C GLY A 182 21.67 25.46 26.04
N GLY A 183 22.22 26.14 25.03
CA GLY A 183 21.72 27.41 24.48
C GLY A 183 20.57 27.28 23.48
N ASN A 184 20.13 26.05 23.15
CA ASN A 184 19.11 25.77 22.14
C ASN A 184 17.88 25.10 22.76
N VAL A 185 16.76 25.12 22.03
CA VAL A 185 15.65 24.17 22.22
C VAL A 185 15.62 23.23 21.02
N GLN A 186 15.48 21.93 21.30
CA GLN A 186 15.33 20.86 20.32
C GLN A 186 13.85 20.49 20.20
N LEU A 187 13.37 20.28 18.98
CA LEU A 187 12.10 19.62 18.69
C LEU A 187 12.38 18.14 18.42
N LEU A 188 11.80 17.26 19.24
CA LEU A 188 11.99 15.81 19.16
C LEU A 188 10.69 15.14 18.72
N ALA A 189 10.80 14.15 17.82
CA ALA A 189 9.77 13.13 17.66
C ALA A 189 10.05 12.00 18.66
N LYS A 190 9.11 11.75 19.56
CA LYS A 190 9.23 10.75 20.62
C LYS A 190 9.14 9.33 20.09
N ASN A 191 10.06 8.47 20.53
CA ASN A 191 9.86 7.04 20.33
C ASN A 191 8.77 6.53 21.29
N THR A 192 7.65 6.06 20.73
CA THR A 192 6.54 5.47 21.50
C THR A 192 6.32 3.99 21.19
N THR A 193 7.10 3.41 20.27
CA THR A 193 6.88 2.04 19.76
C THR A 193 7.47 1.00 20.68
N PHE A 194 8.66 1.25 21.22
CA PHE A 194 9.32 0.38 22.18
C PHE A 194 9.02 0.88 23.60
N ILE A 195 8.45 0.03 24.45
CA ILE A 195 7.97 0.37 25.79
C ILE A 195 8.36 -0.68 26.83
N ALA A 196 8.31 -0.30 28.10
CA ALA A 196 8.36 -1.22 29.24
C ALA A 196 7.59 -0.61 30.42
N ARG A 197 7.57 -1.30 31.57
CA ARG A 197 6.84 -0.90 32.77
C ARG A 197 7.50 0.34 33.41
N PRO A 198 6.78 1.44 33.67
CA PRO A 198 7.36 2.63 34.27
C PRO A 198 8.13 2.36 35.57
N GLY A 199 9.33 2.94 35.70
CA GLY A 199 10.25 2.78 36.81
C GLY A 199 11.15 1.53 36.75
N SER A 200 10.91 0.59 35.84
CA SER A 200 11.61 -0.71 35.82
C SER A 200 13.04 -0.63 35.25
N PRO A 201 13.89 -1.65 35.47
CA PRO A 201 15.17 -1.76 34.78
C PRO A 201 15.03 -1.81 33.26
N GLU A 202 13.96 -2.45 32.77
CA GLU A 202 13.66 -2.62 31.36
C GLU A 202 13.26 -1.28 30.71
N GLU A 203 12.55 -0.39 31.42
CA GLU A 203 12.31 0.99 30.95
C GLU A 203 13.63 1.74 30.71
N ARG A 204 14.61 1.59 31.61
CA ARG A 204 15.93 2.20 31.44
C ARG A 204 16.71 1.56 30.27
N ALA A 205 16.57 0.25 30.08
CA ALA A 205 17.16 -0.44 28.92
C ALA A 205 16.53 0.03 27.60
N VAL A 206 15.21 0.13 27.52
CA VAL A 206 14.46 0.65 26.36
C VAL A 206 14.87 2.10 26.06
N LYS A 207 14.87 2.97 27.08
CA LYS A 207 15.26 4.39 26.94
C LYS A 207 16.70 4.59 26.48
N ASN A 208 17.60 3.66 26.81
CA ASN A 208 19.00 3.70 26.37
C ASN A 208 19.23 3.02 25.01
N GLY A 209 18.39 2.05 24.63
CA GLY A 209 18.50 1.29 23.38
C GLY A 209 17.75 1.90 22.19
N PHE A 210 16.68 2.66 22.44
CA PHE A 210 15.83 3.25 21.40
C PHE A 210 15.76 4.77 21.55
N SER A 211 16.41 5.49 20.64
CA SER A 211 16.45 6.96 20.65
C SER A 211 15.13 7.59 20.18
N ASP A 212 14.85 8.79 20.70
CA ASP A 212 14.00 9.78 20.02
C ASP A 212 14.70 10.29 18.75
N SER A 213 13.93 10.85 17.80
CA SER A 213 14.48 11.51 16.61
C SER A 213 14.49 13.03 16.77
N LEU A 214 15.57 13.70 16.38
CA LEU A 214 15.63 15.17 16.32
C LEU A 214 15.00 15.66 15.01
N LEU A 215 13.91 16.43 15.09
CA LEU A 215 13.25 17.04 13.93
C LEU A 215 13.87 18.41 13.57
N GLY A 216 14.34 19.15 14.57
CA GLY A 216 14.97 20.46 14.38
C GLY A 216 15.43 21.08 15.70
N SER A 217 16.13 22.21 15.64
CA SER A 217 16.50 22.96 16.84
C SER A 217 16.73 24.44 16.56
N ALA A 218 16.22 25.30 17.43
CA ALA A 218 16.41 26.75 17.35
C ALA A 218 17.20 27.28 18.57
N PRO A 219 17.99 28.35 18.41
CA PRO A 219 18.64 29.02 19.54
C PRO A 219 17.62 29.71 20.45
N ILE A 220 17.93 29.77 21.74
CA ILE A 220 17.14 30.53 22.72
C ILE A 220 17.35 32.02 22.47
N ALA A 221 16.30 32.70 21.99
CA ALA A 221 16.35 34.10 21.59
C ALA A 221 16.32 35.07 22.79
N SER A 222 15.84 34.63 23.96
CA SER A 222 15.67 35.48 25.15
C SER A 222 16.09 34.82 26.46
N ALA A 223 16.37 35.64 27.46
CA ALA A 223 16.33 35.22 28.85
C ALA A 223 14.90 34.76 29.22
N PRO A 224 14.74 33.89 30.25
CA PRO A 224 13.43 33.52 30.75
C PRO A 224 12.60 34.74 31.19
N HIS A 225 11.29 34.70 30.92
CA HIS A 225 10.36 35.72 31.36
C HIS A 225 10.39 35.87 32.90
N PRO A 226 10.48 37.10 33.47
CA PRO A 226 10.71 37.30 34.90
C PRO A 226 9.72 36.54 35.82
N GLU A 227 8.44 36.54 35.46
CA GLU A 227 7.38 35.84 36.20
C GLU A 227 7.19 34.39 35.70
N ARG A 228 6.47 34.20 34.60
CA ARG A 228 6.08 32.90 34.00
C ARG A 228 7.20 31.99 33.47
N LYS A 229 8.48 32.39 33.57
CA LYS A 229 9.70 31.62 33.22
C LYS A 229 9.80 31.06 31.79
N SER A 230 8.86 31.39 30.91
CA SER A 230 8.84 31.02 29.50
C SER A 230 10.04 31.60 28.73
N ILE A 231 10.38 30.99 27.61
CA ILE A 231 11.51 31.38 26.75
C ILE A 231 11.07 31.55 25.30
N LEU A 232 11.74 32.44 24.57
CA LEU A 232 11.54 32.62 23.13
C LEU A 232 12.55 31.80 22.34
N ILE A 233 12.10 31.22 21.24
CA ILE A 233 12.95 30.66 20.17
C ILE A 233 12.56 31.28 18.83
N ASP A 234 13.52 31.38 17.93
CA ASP A 234 13.27 31.88 16.57
C ASP A 234 12.52 30.81 15.75
N ALA A 235 11.34 31.16 15.22
CA ALA A 235 10.50 30.22 14.47
C ALA A 235 11.10 29.89 13.10
N ASN A 236 11.76 30.86 12.46
CA ASN A 236 12.41 30.66 11.16
C ASN A 236 13.59 29.69 11.33
N ALA A 237 14.36 29.80 12.42
CA ALA A 237 15.45 28.88 12.72
C ALA A 237 15.01 27.43 12.99
N LEU A 238 13.73 27.21 13.36
CA LEU A 238 13.15 25.87 13.53
C LEU A 238 12.52 25.33 12.24
N LEU A 239 11.70 26.16 11.57
CA LEU A 239 10.80 25.74 10.49
C LEU A 239 11.38 25.92 9.08
N MET A 240 12.39 26.77 8.89
CA MET A 240 13.08 26.90 7.59
C MET A 240 14.13 25.81 7.42
N THR A 241 13.69 24.55 7.49
CA THR A 241 14.48 23.33 7.32
C THR A 241 13.65 22.28 6.57
N ASP A 242 14.30 21.26 5.99
CA ASP A 242 13.58 20.13 5.36
C ASP A 242 13.01 19.12 6.38
N MET A 243 12.39 19.62 7.45
CA MET A 243 11.62 18.84 8.42
C MET A 243 10.51 17.99 7.77
N PRO A 244 9.83 18.42 6.69
CA PRO A 244 8.88 17.58 5.95
C PRO A 244 9.54 16.45 5.16
N ARG A 245 10.88 16.38 5.07
CA ARG A 245 11.65 15.40 4.27
C ARG A 245 11.36 15.46 2.76
N ALA A 246 10.90 16.60 2.25
CA ALA A 246 10.44 16.71 0.88
C ALA A 246 11.59 16.57 -0.13
N SER A 247 12.85 16.91 0.21
CA SER A 247 14.00 16.65 -0.69
C SER A 247 14.13 15.15 -1.02
N HIS A 248 13.83 14.28 -0.05
CA HIS A 248 13.86 12.83 -0.25
C HIS A 248 12.71 12.36 -1.16
N ALA A 249 11.50 12.89 -1.00
CA ALA A 249 10.38 12.57 -1.88
C ALA A 249 10.60 13.09 -3.31
N ILE A 250 11.17 14.29 -3.47
CA ILE A 250 11.58 14.84 -4.76
C ILE A 250 12.68 13.95 -5.39
N GLU A 251 13.66 13.48 -4.62
CA GLU A 251 14.67 12.55 -5.12
C GLU A 251 14.07 11.21 -5.57
N LEU A 252 13.11 10.64 -4.83
CA LEU A 252 12.39 9.44 -5.24
C LEU A 252 11.60 9.65 -6.55
N ALA A 253 10.91 10.79 -6.68
CA ALA A 253 10.02 11.11 -7.79
C ALA A 253 10.74 11.50 -9.10
N TYR A 254 11.88 12.18 -9.01
CA TYR A 254 12.60 12.74 -10.18
C TYR A 254 14.01 12.17 -10.37
N ARG A 255 14.58 11.46 -9.39
CA ARG A 255 16.00 11.03 -9.37
C ARG A 255 16.99 12.19 -9.56
N ASN A 256 16.59 13.38 -9.12
CA ASN A 256 17.34 14.62 -9.19
C ASN A 256 17.48 15.22 -7.78
N SER A 257 18.69 15.69 -7.44
CA SER A 257 18.99 16.27 -6.12
C SER A 257 18.60 17.75 -6.06
N PHE A 258 17.33 18.03 -5.76
CA PHE A 258 16.89 19.35 -5.30
C PHE A 258 17.28 19.53 -3.82
N HIS A 259 17.57 20.77 -3.44
CA HIS A 259 17.98 21.14 -2.09
C HIS A 259 17.03 22.21 -1.53
N PHE A 260 16.66 22.10 -0.26
CA PHE A 260 15.91 23.12 0.46
C PHE A 260 16.70 24.45 0.50
N ASP A 261 16.04 25.55 0.16
CA ASP A 261 16.61 26.89 0.12
C ASP A 261 15.94 27.81 1.16
N SER A 262 16.59 27.96 2.31
CA SER A 262 16.12 28.78 3.42
C SER A 262 16.08 30.28 3.13
N ARG A 263 16.66 30.76 2.02
CA ARG A 263 16.67 32.20 1.68
C ARG A 263 15.43 32.64 0.91
N ASN A 264 14.77 31.71 0.22
CA ASN A 264 13.54 31.94 -0.52
C ASN A 264 12.35 31.17 0.09
N SER A 265 12.52 30.65 1.31
CA SER A 265 11.47 30.03 2.12
C SER A 265 11.01 31.00 3.22
N PHE A 266 9.72 31.01 3.54
CA PHE A 266 9.14 31.94 4.53
C PHE A 266 7.88 31.39 5.20
N ILE A 267 7.60 31.86 6.41
CA ILE A 267 6.31 31.66 7.08
C ILE A 267 5.29 32.59 6.40
N GLN A 268 4.27 32.01 5.78
CA GLN A 268 3.23 32.71 5.04
C GLN A 268 2.09 33.18 5.95
N SER A 269 1.67 32.35 6.91
CA SER A 269 0.71 32.75 7.95
C SER A 269 0.90 31.97 9.24
N VAL A 270 0.36 32.51 10.34
CA VAL A 270 0.36 31.86 11.66
C VAL A 270 -1.01 32.03 12.31
N LYS A 271 -1.57 30.95 12.85
CA LYS A 271 -2.85 30.92 13.58
C LYS A 271 -2.65 30.24 14.93
N THR A 272 -3.35 30.71 15.96
CA THR A 272 -3.19 30.19 17.33
C THR A 272 -4.51 30.19 18.08
N ASP A 273 -4.75 29.11 18.83
CA ASP A 273 -5.83 28.96 19.78
C ASP A 273 -5.36 28.14 21.00
N ASP A 274 -6.19 27.97 22.02
CA ASP A 274 -5.82 27.24 23.25
C ASP A 274 -5.54 25.75 23.04
N GLN A 275 -5.89 25.17 21.89
CA GLN A 275 -5.66 23.77 21.54
C GLN A 275 -4.47 23.59 20.59
N ARG A 276 -4.15 24.58 19.74
CA ARG A 276 -3.11 24.48 18.71
C ARG A 276 -2.41 25.79 18.34
N THR A 277 -1.21 25.64 17.82
CA THR A 277 -0.42 26.66 17.12
C THR A 277 -0.10 26.14 15.73
N VAL A 278 -0.46 26.89 14.69
CA VAL A 278 -0.37 26.47 13.28
C VAL A 278 0.49 27.46 12.50
N PHE A 279 1.44 26.93 11.71
CA PHE A 279 2.22 27.71 10.75
C PHE A 279 2.00 27.20 9.33
N ASP A 280 1.64 28.07 8.40
CA ASP A 280 1.70 27.81 6.96
C ASP A 280 3.03 28.36 6.41
N VAL A 281 3.82 27.51 5.75
CA VAL A 281 5.20 27.80 5.31
C VAL A 281 5.32 27.53 3.83
N THR A 282 5.69 28.56 3.05
CA THR A 282 6.17 28.36 1.68
C THR A 282 7.66 28.00 1.72
N ALA A 283 7.99 26.82 1.21
CA ALA A 283 9.34 26.26 1.15
C ALA A 283 9.84 26.19 -0.30
N HIS A 284 11.01 26.76 -0.57
CA HIS A 284 11.67 26.72 -1.87
C HIS A 284 12.66 25.55 -1.96
N TYR A 285 12.63 24.81 -3.09
CA TYR A 285 13.57 23.74 -3.40
C TYR A 285 14.20 23.98 -4.77
N ALA A 286 15.52 23.89 -4.87
CA ALA A 286 16.25 24.23 -6.09
C ALA A 286 17.41 23.26 -6.43
N GLN A 287 17.75 23.19 -7.71
CA GLN A 287 18.96 22.55 -8.23
C GLN A 287 19.69 23.47 -9.22
N PRO A 288 21.04 23.56 -9.23
CA PRO A 288 21.75 24.51 -10.09
C PRO A 288 21.71 24.15 -11.59
N ARG A 289 21.54 22.85 -11.90
CA ARG A 289 21.47 22.31 -13.26
C ARG A 289 20.66 21.01 -13.27
N ILE A 290 19.99 20.72 -14.37
CA ILE A 290 19.34 19.43 -14.59
C ILE A 290 20.41 18.41 -15.07
N PRO A 291 20.48 17.19 -14.52
CA PRO A 291 21.38 16.15 -15.01
C PRO A 291 21.01 15.68 -16.44
N VAL A 292 21.90 15.94 -17.41
CA VAL A 292 21.80 15.31 -18.73
C VAL A 292 22.24 13.84 -18.60
N ARG A 293 21.31 12.91 -18.83
CA ARG A 293 21.59 11.48 -18.77
C ARG A 293 22.29 11.01 -20.04
N ALA A 294 23.41 10.30 -19.91
CA ALA A 294 24.00 9.57 -21.03
C ALA A 294 23.04 8.45 -21.52
N PRO A 295 22.97 8.17 -22.84
CA PRO A 295 22.21 7.03 -23.34
C PRO A 295 22.68 5.72 -22.69
N PRO A 296 21.76 4.80 -22.32
CA PRO A 296 22.18 3.49 -21.84
C PRO A 296 22.95 2.73 -22.94
N PRO A 297 24.02 1.99 -22.61
CA PRO A 297 24.71 1.17 -23.60
C PRO A 297 23.76 0.13 -24.19
N THR A 298 23.71 0.05 -25.51
CA THR A 298 22.76 -0.79 -26.26
C THR A 298 23.17 -2.27 -26.22
N VAL A 299 22.97 -2.91 -25.06
CA VAL A 299 23.17 -4.35 -24.87
C VAL A 299 21.89 -5.09 -25.30
N PRO A 300 21.93 -6.01 -26.28
CA PRO A 300 20.76 -6.77 -26.69
C PRO A 300 20.15 -7.55 -25.53
N GLY A 301 18.84 -7.37 -25.30
CA GLY A 301 18.11 -8.02 -24.21
C GLY A 301 18.21 -7.34 -22.84
N ALA A 302 18.96 -6.25 -22.69
CA ALA A 302 18.88 -5.42 -21.49
C ALA A 302 17.56 -4.62 -21.48
N MET A 303 16.86 -4.62 -20.34
CA MET A 303 15.69 -3.75 -20.15
C MET A 303 16.11 -2.27 -20.22
N PRO A 304 15.38 -1.40 -20.94
CA PRO A 304 15.67 0.02 -20.96
C PRO A 304 15.52 0.59 -19.54
N SER A 305 16.64 1.07 -18.97
CA SER A 305 16.66 1.58 -17.60
C SER A 305 15.75 2.81 -17.49
N PRO A 306 14.77 2.83 -16.54
CA PRO A 306 13.64 3.75 -16.56
C PRO A 306 14.05 5.22 -16.71
N PHE A 307 13.28 5.93 -17.53
CA PHE A 307 13.46 7.35 -17.78
C PHE A 307 12.64 8.15 -16.76
N TYR A 308 13.32 8.87 -15.88
CA TYR A 308 12.72 9.85 -14.98
C TYR A 308 13.02 11.24 -15.56
N PRO A 309 12.06 11.88 -16.24
CA PRO A 309 12.23 13.28 -16.63
C PRO A 309 12.24 14.17 -15.37
N PRO A 310 12.80 15.40 -15.47
CA PRO A 310 12.58 16.44 -14.48
C PRO A 310 11.08 16.77 -14.33
N PRO A 311 10.69 17.68 -13.42
CA PRO A 311 9.35 18.25 -13.44
C PRO A 311 9.01 18.79 -14.83
N VAL A 312 7.74 18.69 -15.24
CA VAL A 312 7.27 19.16 -16.56
C VAL A 312 6.11 20.16 -16.47
N VAL A 313 5.59 20.37 -15.26
CA VAL A 313 4.56 21.37 -14.94
C VAL A 313 5.12 22.74 -14.55
N LEU A 314 6.46 22.88 -14.55
CA LEU A 314 7.19 24.03 -14.05
C LEU A 314 7.94 24.74 -15.18
N GLU A 315 7.74 26.05 -15.31
CA GLU A 315 8.36 26.91 -16.32
C GLU A 315 9.91 26.92 -16.23
N ASP A 316 10.46 26.76 -15.02
CA ASP A 316 11.87 26.41 -14.82
C ASP A 316 11.98 25.16 -13.95
N PRO A 317 12.20 23.96 -14.53
CA PRO A 317 12.29 22.70 -13.78
C PRO A 317 13.54 22.54 -12.90
N ARG A 318 14.24 23.65 -12.60
CA ARG A 318 15.29 23.77 -11.58
C ARG A 318 14.79 24.32 -10.24
N SER A 319 13.59 24.90 -10.17
CA SER A 319 13.04 25.58 -8.99
C SER A 319 11.59 25.13 -8.75
N MET A 320 11.22 24.91 -7.49
CA MET A 320 9.83 24.66 -7.09
C MET A 320 9.52 25.25 -5.72
N PHE A 321 8.26 25.62 -5.51
CA PHE A 321 7.72 26.02 -4.21
C PHE A 321 6.69 25.00 -3.74
N LEU A 322 6.89 24.47 -2.53
CA LEU A 322 5.94 23.61 -1.82
C LEU A 322 5.42 24.35 -0.59
N GLY A 323 4.22 24.04 -0.13
CA GLY A 323 3.60 24.65 1.05
C GLY A 323 3.37 23.60 2.13
N PHE A 324 3.78 23.89 3.36
CA PHE A 324 3.67 22.97 4.49
C PHE A 324 3.00 23.63 5.69
N LEU A 325 2.00 22.92 6.23
CA LEU A 325 1.19 23.33 7.36
C LEU A 325 1.63 22.53 8.59
N TYR A 326 2.34 23.20 9.49
CA TYR A 326 2.84 22.63 10.74
C TYR A 326 1.82 22.90 11.85
N THR A 327 1.03 21.89 12.22
CA THR A 327 0.07 21.98 13.32
C THR A 327 0.66 21.39 14.60
N PHE A 328 0.98 22.24 15.57
CA PHE A 328 1.34 21.87 16.93
C PHE A 328 0.06 21.86 17.77
N ALA A 329 -0.46 20.69 18.16
CA ALA A 329 -1.74 20.55 18.86
C ALA A 329 -1.60 19.79 20.19
N LYS A 330 -2.53 20.03 21.12
CA LYS A 330 -2.64 19.24 22.36
C LYS A 330 -2.94 17.77 22.03
N LEU A 331 -2.18 16.86 22.64
CA LEU A 331 -2.58 15.45 22.72
C LEU A 331 -3.76 15.30 23.71
N PRO A 332 -4.63 14.28 23.55
CA PRO A 332 -5.65 13.95 24.53
C PRO A 332 -5.04 13.77 25.93
N GLU A 333 -5.54 14.53 26.91
CA GLU A 333 -5.07 14.51 28.31
C GLU A 333 -5.30 13.15 28.96
N ASN A 334 -6.49 12.58 28.73
CA ASN A 334 -6.85 11.21 29.06
C ASN A 334 -6.76 10.35 27.78
N PRO A 335 -5.71 9.54 27.57
CA PRO A 335 -5.56 8.75 26.34
C PRO A 335 -6.69 7.72 26.19
N MET A 336 -7.24 7.54 24.98
CA MET A 336 -8.28 6.52 24.74
C MET A 336 -7.80 5.12 25.15
N ARG A 337 -8.69 4.30 25.74
CA ARG A 337 -8.38 2.89 26.02
C ARG A 337 -7.99 2.15 24.74
N PRO A 338 -6.74 1.66 24.60
CA PRO A 338 -6.30 0.93 23.42
C PRO A 338 -7.04 -0.41 23.32
N ARG A 339 -7.66 -0.68 22.18
CA ARG A 339 -8.35 -1.95 21.91
C ARG A 339 -7.43 -2.85 21.09
N LEU A 340 -7.26 -4.11 21.50
CA LEU A 340 -6.41 -5.07 20.80
C LEU A 340 -6.93 -5.32 19.38
N ALA A 341 -6.01 -5.57 18.44
CA ALA A 341 -6.31 -6.07 17.11
C ALA A 341 -6.28 -7.62 17.06
N ASP A 342 -7.00 -8.20 16.11
CA ASP A 342 -7.06 -9.64 15.85
C ASP A 342 -6.95 -9.87 14.33
N SER A 343 -6.03 -10.75 13.88
CA SER A 343 -5.70 -10.93 12.46
C SER A 343 -6.82 -11.55 11.60
N ARG A 344 -7.95 -11.90 12.22
CA ARG A 344 -9.19 -12.29 11.54
C ARG A 344 -10.04 -11.09 11.09
N ILE A 345 -9.67 -9.86 11.48
CA ILE A 345 -10.44 -8.63 11.24
C ILE A 345 -9.49 -7.51 10.76
N GLY A 346 -9.79 -6.93 9.60
CA GLY A 346 -8.95 -5.97 8.90
C GLY A 346 -9.03 -4.58 9.49
N HIS A 347 -8.26 -4.32 10.54
CA HIS A 347 -8.03 -2.98 11.07
C HIS A 347 -6.58 -2.55 10.90
N PHE A 348 -6.36 -1.27 10.60
CA PHE A 348 -5.03 -0.68 10.67
C PHE A 348 -4.50 -0.77 12.11
N GLY A 349 -3.23 -1.13 12.27
CA GLY A 349 -2.64 -1.46 13.56
C GLY A 349 -1.64 -0.40 14.06
N THR A 350 -1.68 -0.09 15.35
CA THR A 350 -0.60 0.59 16.07
C THR A 350 0.19 -0.43 16.86
N ALA A 351 1.45 -0.67 16.47
CA ALA A 351 2.34 -1.61 17.15
C ALA A 351 2.93 -1.06 18.45
N LYS A 352 3.09 -1.93 19.45
CA LYS A 352 3.90 -1.73 20.64
C LYS A 352 4.76 -2.96 20.94
N VAL A 353 6.06 -2.76 21.08
CA VAL A 353 7.02 -3.78 21.50
C VAL A 353 7.27 -3.58 22.99
N ASN A 354 6.77 -4.50 23.83
CA ASN A 354 6.69 -4.32 25.27
C ASN A 354 7.67 -5.24 26.02
N PHE A 355 8.85 -4.71 26.36
CA PHE A 355 9.93 -5.44 27.05
C PHE A 355 9.65 -5.74 28.54
N SER A 356 8.41 -5.58 29.01
CA SER A 356 8.00 -5.96 30.38
C SER A 356 7.65 -7.44 30.56
N ASP A 357 7.68 -8.22 29.48
CA ASP A 357 7.20 -9.60 29.40
C ASP A 357 8.17 -10.41 28.50
N ASP A 358 8.97 -11.27 29.14
CA ASP A 358 9.94 -12.16 28.50
C ASP A 358 9.35 -13.53 28.13
N SER A 359 8.07 -13.78 28.43
CA SER A 359 7.38 -15.04 28.13
C SER A 359 7.01 -15.23 26.65
N LYS A 360 7.32 -14.24 25.79
CA LYS A 360 6.95 -14.19 24.36
C LYS A 360 8.18 -14.02 23.47
N PHE A 361 8.31 -14.92 22.49
CA PHE A 361 9.35 -14.83 21.46
C PHE A 361 9.32 -13.51 20.66
N LEU A 362 8.11 -12.96 20.45
CA LEU A 362 7.90 -11.60 19.96
C LEU A 362 7.03 -10.86 20.97
N PRO A 363 7.56 -9.88 21.73
CA PRO A 363 6.79 -9.11 22.72
C PRO A 363 5.95 -8.00 22.08
N VAL A 364 5.38 -8.25 20.89
CA VAL A 364 4.63 -7.26 20.10
C VAL A 364 3.14 -7.38 20.41
N ARG A 365 2.49 -6.23 20.64
CA ARG A 365 1.03 -6.08 20.67
C ARG A 365 0.60 -5.10 19.59
N TRP A 366 -0.54 -5.37 18.98
CA TRP A 366 -1.18 -4.49 18.01
C TRP A 366 -2.50 -3.98 18.58
N TYR A 367 -2.74 -2.69 18.44
CA TYR A 367 -3.99 -2.03 18.81
C TYR A 367 -4.67 -1.48 17.57
N VAL A 368 -6.00 -1.58 17.48
CA VAL A 368 -6.74 -1.05 16.32
C VAL A 368 -6.66 0.48 16.29
N GLN A 369 -6.37 1.04 15.12
CA GLN A 369 -6.54 2.47 14.85
C GLN A 369 -8.04 2.75 14.76
N ARG A 370 -8.59 3.61 15.62
CA ARG A 370 -10.02 3.94 15.67
C ARG A 370 -10.29 5.32 16.26
N TRP A 371 -11.43 5.91 15.93
CA TRP A 371 -11.92 7.11 16.61
C TRP A 371 -12.39 6.81 18.04
N ARG A 372 -12.27 7.80 18.94
CA ARG A 372 -12.95 7.76 20.24
C ARG A 372 -14.42 8.11 20.05
N LEU A 373 -15.30 7.12 20.23
CA LEU A 373 -16.74 7.31 20.29
C LEU A 373 -17.27 6.81 21.65
N GLU A 374 -17.87 7.73 22.40
CA GLU A 374 -18.40 7.52 23.75
C GLU A 374 -19.87 7.98 23.74
N LYS A 375 -20.78 7.29 24.43
CA LYS A 375 -22.22 7.62 24.49
C LYS A 375 -22.47 8.82 25.40
N LYS A 376 -23.43 9.70 25.07
CA LYS A 376 -23.91 10.76 25.97
C LYS A 376 -24.68 10.21 27.18
N ASP A 377 -25.39 9.09 26.99
CA ASP A 377 -25.96 8.26 28.05
C ASP A 377 -25.42 6.85 27.89
N GLU A 378 -24.55 6.44 28.81
CA GLU A 378 -23.90 5.12 28.83
C GLU A 378 -24.90 3.97 29.05
N ASN A 379 -26.05 4.24 29.66
CA ASN A 379 -27.05 3.25 30.05
C ASN A 379 -28.11 3.00 28.97
N ALA A 380 -28.33 3.97 28.08
CA ALA A 380 -29.27 3.83 26.97
C ALA A 380 -28.76 2.80 25.94
N GLU A 381 -29.65 1.94 25.42
CA GLU A 381 -29.31 0.96 24.38
C GLU A 381 -28.74 1.64 23.13
N VAL A 382 -29.42 2.70 22.66
CA VAL A 382 -28.96 3.63 21.62
C VAL A 382 -28.84 5.03 22.22
N SER A 383 -27.69 5.67 22.04
CA SER A 383 -27.44 7.05 22.48
C SER A 383 -26.67 7.82 21.41
N GLU A 384 -26.81 9.15 21.39
CA GLU A 384 -25.90 9.97 20.59
C GLU A 384 -24.47 9.90 21.14
N VAL A 385 -23.48 10.11 20.28
CA VAL A 385 -22.07 10.20 20.71
C VAL A 385 -21.73 11.56 21.31
N VAL A 386 -20.80 11.60 22.28
CA VAL A 386 -20.34 12.84 22.93
C VAL A 386 -19.63 13.77 21.93
N LYS A 387 -18.72 13.22 21.13
CA LYS A 387 -18.02 13.91 20.03
C LYS A 387 -18.22 13.10 18.73
N PRO A 388 -18.97 13.61 17.74
CA PRO A 388 -19.11 12.94 16.45
C PRO A 388 -17.89 13.20 15.55
N ILE A 389 -17.58 12.23 14.69
CA ILE A 389 -16.63 12.39 13.59
C ILE A 389 -17.27 13.38 12.62
N THR A 390 -16.64 14.53 12.42
CA THR A 390 -17.18 15.60 11.57
C THR A 390 -16.35 15.71 10.31
N PHE A 391 -16.89 15.24 9.18
CA PHE A 391 -16.27 15.45 7.88
C PHE A 391 -16.67 16.81 7.30
N TYR A 392 -15.70 17.60 6.87
CA TYR A 392 -15.91 18.84 6.13
C TYR A 392 -15.70 18.60 4.64
N LEU A 393 -16.73 18.80 3.82
CA LEU A 393 -16.60 18.88 2.38
C LEU A 393 -15.92 20.21 2.02
N GLY A 394 -14.77 20.14 1.37
CA GLY A 394 -14.03 21.31 0.89
C GLY A 394 -14.84 22.18 -0.06
N ASN A 395 -14.67 23.50 0.05
CA ASN A 395 -15.39 24.44 -0.81
C ASN A 395 -14.95 24.33 -2.28
N GLU A 396 -13.78 23.72 -2.54
CA GLU A 396 -13.27 23.36 -3.84
C GLU A 396 -14.01 22.19 -4.54
N ILE A 397 -14.82 21.41 -3.81
CA ILE A 397 -15.60 20.29 -4.38
C ILE A 397 -16.76 20.87 -5.22
N PRO A 398 -16.89 20.50 -6.51
CA PRO A 398 -18.01 20.93 -7.36
C PRO A 398 -19.37 20.51 -6.77
N GLU A 399 -20.31 21.45 -6.67
CA GLU A 399 -21.60 21.28 -5.98
C GLU A 399 -22.33 19.98 -6.34
N LYS A 400 -22.43 19.67 -7.65
CA LYS A 400 -23.08 18.45 -8.18
C LYS A 400 -22.47 17.11 -7.71
N TYR A 401 -21.29 17.12 -7.11
CA TYR A 401 -20.62 15.94 -6.55
C TYR A 401 -20.71 15.86 -5.02
N ARG A 402 -21.13 16.96 -4.34
CA ARG A 402 -21.19 17.01 -2.87
C ARG A 402 -22.21 16.04 -2.28
N GLU A 403 -23.36 15.85 -2.92
CA GLU A 403 -24.42 14.97 -2.41
C GLU A 403 -24.06 13.47 -2.49
N PRO A 404 -23.56 12.91 -3.61
CA PRO A 404 -23.06 11.52 -3.64
C PRO A 404 -21.97 11.24 -2.60
N ILE A 405 -21.04 12.19 -2.42
CA ILE A 405 -19.98 12.09 -1.40
C ILE A 405 -20.59 12.13 0.01
N ARG A 406 -21.49 13.08 0.29
CA ARG A 406 -22.23 13.18 1.57
C ARG A 406 -22.96 11.88 1.90
N GLN A 407 -23.61 11.25 0.92
CA GLN A 407 -24.29 9.96 1.11
C GLN A 407 -23.31 8.83 1.42
N GLY A 408 -22.17 8.75 0.72
CA GLY A 408 -21.15 7.73 1.00
C GLY A 408 -20.53 7.84 2.40
N ILE A 409 -20.34 9.07 2.90
CA ILE A 409 -19.89 9.30 4.28
C ILE A 409 -20.97 8.90 5.29
N LEU A 410 -22.21 9.36 5.10
CA LEU A 410 -23.29 9.15 6.06
C LEU A 410 -23.78 7.70 6.11
N GLU A 411 -23.56 6.90 5.07
CA GLU A 411 -23.90 5.47 5.02
C GLU A 411 -23.31 4.70 6.22
N TRP A 412 -22.10 5.06 6.65
CA TRP A 412 -21.41 4.42 7.77
C TRP A 412 -22.14 4.55 9.12
N ASN A 413 -23.05 5.52 9.30
CA ASN A 413 -23.90 5.58 10.49
C ASN A 413 -24.76 4.31 10.66
N LYS A 414 -25.11 3.59 9.58
CA LYS A 414 -25.79 2.27 9.67
C LYS A 414 -24.99 1.27 10.51
N GLY A 415 -23.66 1.32 10.42
CA GLY A 415 -22.75 0.50 11.23
C GLY A 415 -22.78 0.88 12.71
N PHE A 416 -22.71 2.19 12.99
CA PHE A 416 -22.65 2.72 14.36
C PHE A 416 -24.00 2.63 15.10
N GLU A 417 -25.13 2.91 14.44
CA GLU A 417 -26.45 2.80 15.06
C GLU A 417 -26.77 1.36 15.48
N ARG A 418 -26.31 0.36 14.70
CA ARG A 418 -26.44 -1.07 15.01
C ARG A 418 -25.69 -1.50 16.29
N ILE A 419 -24.73 -0.71 16.75
CA ILE A 419 -24.02 -0.91 18.04
C ILE A 419 -24.38 0.16 19.09
N GLY A 420 -25.48 0.90 18.86
CA GLY A 420 -26.03 1.87 19.81
C GLY A 420 -25.38 3.25 19.78
N LEU A 421 -24.55 3.57 18.79
CA LEU A 421 -23.88 4.85 18.62
C LEU A 421 -24.58 5.66 17.52
N LYS A 422 -25.54 6.50 17.91
CA LYS A 422 -26.30 7.36 16.99
C LYS A 422 -25.52 8.62 16.63
N ASN A 423 -25.71 9.11 15.40
CA ASN A 423 -25.10 10.35 14.88
C ASN A 423 -23.56 10.33 15.03
N ALA A 424 -22.95 9.15 14.86
CA ALA A 424 -21.51 8.93 15.04
C ALA A 424 -20.66 9.70 14.02
N ILE A 425 -21.18 9.84 12.79
CA ILE A 425 -20.58 10.64 11.71
C ILE A 425 -21.57 11.73 11.29
N VAL A 426 -21.06 12.95 11.13
CA VAL A 426 -21.79 14.10 10.57
C VAL A 426 -20.99 14.77 9.46
N VAL A 427 -21.68 15.34 8.46
CA VAL A 427 -21.06 15.99 7.29
C VAL A 427 -21.44 17.45 7.22
N LYS A 428 -20.45 18.34 7.22
CA LYS A 428 -20.57 19.79 7.01
C LYS A 428 -19.95 20.17 5.66
N GLU A 429 -20.18 21.41 5.23
CA GLU A 429 -19.43 22.01 4.11
C GLU A 429 -18.60 23.16 4.66
N GLN A 430 -17.40 23.36 4.10
CA GLN A 430 -16.58 24.52 4.38
C GLN A 430 -17.22 25.76 3.73
N PRO A 431 -17.38 26.89 4.46
CA PRO A 431 -17.80 28.15 3.86
C PRO A 431 -16.86 28.61 2.74
N ALA A 432 -17.37 29.37 1.78
CA ALA A 432 -16.57 29.96 0.70
C ALA A 432 -15.63 31.08 1.21
N ASP A 433 -15.95 31.65 2.37
CA ASP A 433 -15.25 32.71 3.10
C ASP A 433 -14.52 32.19 4.36
N ALA A 434 -14.30 30.88 4.47
CA ALA A 434 -13.63 30.25 5.60
C ALA A 434 -12.18 30.75 5.78
N ASP A 435 -11.81 31.09 7.01
CA ASP A 435 -10.46 31.55 7.38
C ASP A 435 -9.51 30.43 7.82
N TYR A 436 -9.94 29.17 7.73
CA TYR A 436 -9.20 27.96 8.12
C TYR A 436 -8.94 27.01 6.93
N ASP A 437 -7.77 26.37 6.89
CA ASP A 437 -7.48 25.29 5.94
C ASP A 437 -7.95 23.95 6.51
N LEU A 438 -8.46 23.06 5.65
CA LEU A 438 -8.96 21.75 6.07
C LEU A 438 -7.87 20.77 6.51
N GLY A 439 -6.60 21.03 6.16
CA GLY A 439 -5.45 20.26 6.66
C GLY A 439 -4.95 20.71 8.04
N GLU A 440 -5.57 21.71 8.67
CA GLU A 440 -5.25 22.08 10.07
C GLU A 440 -5.84 21.02 11.00
N THR A 441 -4.99 20.43 11.87
CA THR A 441 -5.44 19.30 12.70
C THR A 441 -6.68 19.67 13.53
N GLN A 442 -7.80 18.99 13.24
CA GLN A 442 -9.17 19.06 13.79
C GLN A 442 -10.28 19.07 12.71
N TYR A 443 -9.97 19.35 11.44
CA TYR A 443 -10.96 19.53 10.37
C TYR A 443 -11.03 18.39 9.35
N SER A 444 -11.02 17.14 9.83
CA SER A 444 -11.12 15.92 9.01
C SER A 444 -12.04 16.10 7.81
N SER A 445 -11.52 15.86 6.60
CA SER A 445 -12.06 16.51 5.40
C SER A 445 -12.31 15.58 4.22
N VAL A 446 -12.97 16.13 3.20
CA VAL A 446 -12.86 15.67 1.82
C VAL A 446 -12.34 16.84 0.98
N ARG A 447 -11.26 16.63 0.22
CA ARG A 447 -10.51 17.67 -0.52
C ARG A 447 -10.44 17.37 -2.01
N TRP A 448 -10.43 18.41 -2.85
CA TRP A 448 -10.44 18.26 -4.32
C TRP A 448 -9.11 18.73 -4.93
N MET A 449 -8.23 17.78 -5.25
CA MET A 449 -6.85 18.04 -5.66
C MET A 449 -6.73 18.12 -7.18
N ALA A 450 -6.29 19.27 -7.71
CA ALA A 450 -5.99 19.42 -9.13
C ALA A 450 -4.59 18.85 -9.46
N THR A 451 -4.55 17.82 -10.31
CA THR A 451 -3.30 17.25 -10.85
C THR A 451 -3.15 17.56 -12.34
N ALA A 452 -1.91 17.76 -12.79
CA ALA A 452 -1.57 17.93 -14.21
C ALA A 452 -1.53 16.58 -14.94
N ALA A 453 -1.19 15.52 -14.21
CA ALA A 453 -1.20 14.14 -14.66
C ALA A 453 -2.07 13.32 -13.70
N PRO A 454 -3.12 12.63 -14.17
CA PRO A 454 -3.90 11.71 -13.33
C PRO A 454 -2.95 10.66 -12.74
N SER A 455 -2.84 10.61 -11.41
CA SER A 455 -1.76 9.84 -10.77
C SER A 455 -2.11 9.18 -9.44
N PHE A 456 -3.26 9.56 -8.87
CA PHE A 456 -4.07 8.77 -7.94
C PHE A 456 -5.54 9.08 -8.27
N GLY A 457 -6.50 8.39 -7.66
CA GLY A 457 -7.92 8.65 -7.90
C GLY A 457 -8.66 9.20 -6.68
N ALA A 458 -8.67 8.42 -5.60
CA ALA A 458 -9.04 8.86 -4.26
C ALA A 458 -8.15 8.14 -3.23
N ILE A 459 -7.99 8.73 -2.03
CA ILE A 459 -7.29 8.15 -0.88
C ILE A 459 -7.92 8.65 0.44
N GLY A 460 -8.09 7.76 1.43
CA GLY A 460 -8.59 8.09 2.78
C GLY A 460 -7.58 7.89 3.92
N PRO A 461 -6.42 8.56 3.93
CA PRO A 461 -5.41 8.41 4.97
C PRO A 461 -5.84 9.05 6.31
N SER A 462 -5.31 8.54 7.44
CA SER A 462 -5.59 9.04 8.79
C SER A 462 -4.33 9.16 9.65
N GLN A 463 -4.30 10.16 10.53
CA GLN A 463 -3.25 10.39 11.53
C GLN A 463 -3.74 10.00 12.93
N VAL A 464 -2.87 9.36 13.70
CA VAL A 464 -3.20 8.74 14.99
C VAL A 464 -2.33 9.24 16.13
N ASP A 465 -2.88 9.23 17.35
CA ASP A 465 -2.08 9.20 18.56
C ASP A 465 -1.40 7.82 18.66
N PRO A 466 -0.07 7.72 18.45
CA PRO A 466 0.59 6.42 18.47
C PRO A 466 0.66 5.86 19.90
N ARG A 467 0.31 6.61 20.96
CA ARG A 467 0.21 6.08 22.32
C ARG A 467 -0.92 5.05 22.46
N THR A 468 -1.99 5.18 21.66
CA THR A 468 -3.26 4.47 21.87
C THR A 468 -3.89 3.85 20.61
N GLY A 469 -3.58 4.38 19.43
CA GLY A 469 -4.37 4.11 18.21
C GLY A 469 -5.62 4.99 18.09
N GLU A 470 -5.74 6.06 18.88
CA GLU A 470 -6.82 7.05 18.71
C GLU A 470 -6.58 7.83 17.42
N ILE A 471 -7.49 7.70 16.43
CA ILE A 471 -7.48 8.56 15.25
C ILE A 471 -7.79 9.98 15.70
N LEU A 472 -6.91 10.91 15.35
CA LEU A 472 -7.03 12.33 15.68
C LEU A 472 -7.52 13.13 14.47
N ASP A 473 -7.14 12.70 13.26
CA ASP A 473 -7.55 13.36 12.01
C ASP A 473 -7.55 12.41 10.81
N ALA A 474 -8.29 12.76 9.75
CA ALA A 474 -8.30 12.05 8.48
C ALA A 474 -8.82 12.93 7.32
N ASP A 475 -8.06 13.01 6.23
CA ASP A 475 -8.35 13.87 5.07
C ASP A 475 -8.47 13.03 3.80
N ILE A 476 -9.69 12.89 3.29
CA ILE A 476 -9.96 12.14 2.06
C ILE A 476 -9.63 13.01 0.84
N GLY A 477 -8.58 12.65 0.10
CA GLY A 477 -8.19 13.35 -1.12
C GLY A 477 -8.83 12.73 -2.36
N TRP A 478 -9.33 13.56 -3.27
CA TRP A 478 -9.81 13.18 -4.61
C TRP A 478 -8.98 13.87 -5.70
N ASP A 479 -8.61 13.14 -6.76
CA ASP A 479 -8.01 13.73 -7.96
C ASP A 479 -9.12 14.30 -8.88
N ALA A 480 -9.15 15.63 -8.99
CA ALA A 480 -10.11 16.38 -9.80
C ALA A 480 -10.00 16.06 -11.31
N SER A 481 -8.78 15.79 -11.79
CA SER A 481 -8.51 15.38 -13.16
C SER A 481 -9.02 13.95 -13.41
N GLN A 482 -8.90 13.03 -12.45
CA GLN A 482 -9.50 11.69 -12.57
C GLN A 482 -11.03 11.72 -12.53
N VAL A 483 -11.68 12.49 -11.65
CA VAL A 483 -13.15 12.60 -11.67
C VAL A 483 -13.64 13.27 -12.97
N ARG A 484 -12.89 14.25 -13.50
CA ARG A 484 -13.13 14.76 -14.86
C ARG A 484 -12.97 13.65 -15.90
N ASN A 485 -11.95 12.80 -15.82
CA ASN A 485 -11.75 11.68 -16.74
C ASN A 485 -12.89 10.66 -16.67
N VAL A 486 -13.45 10.37 -15.48
CA VAL A 486 -14.62 9.49 -15.34
C VAL A 486 -15.85 10.07 -16.06
N ARG A 487 -16.04 11.40 -16.06
CA ARG A 487 -17.06 12.03 -16.90
C ARG A 487 -16.65 12.12 -18.37
N ALA A 488 -15.36 12.27 -18.69
CA ALA A 488 -14.87 12.24 -20.06
C ALA A 488 -14.92 10.82 -20.67
N LEU A 489 -14.97 9.74 -19.86
CA LEU A 489 -15.20 8.38 -20.37
C LEU A 489 -16.56 8.28 -21.09
N LYS A 490 -17.55 9.02 -20.57
CA LYS A 490 -18.90 9.23 -21.12
C LYS A 490 -18.83 9.81 -22.56
N THR A 491 -18.26 11.00 -22.72
CA THR A 491 -18.32 11.80 -23.96
C THR A 491 -17.14 11.60 -24.92
N GLU A 492 -15.94 11.32 -24.40
CA GLU A 492 -14.67 11.31 -25.14
C GLU A 492 -13.92 9.97 -25.01
N SER A 493 -14.31 9.11 -24.06
CA SER A 493 -13.73 7.79 -23.78
C SER A 493 -12.21 7.79 -23.49
N VAL A 494 -11.70 8.83 -22.83
CA VAL A 494 -10.26 9.03 -22.50
C VAL A 494 -9.70 7.90 -21.62
N VAL A 495 -8.44 7.48 -21.84
CA VAL A 495 -7.80 6.45 -21.00
C VAL A 495 -7.36 7.03 -19.65
N THR A 496 -7.93 6.54 -18.55
CA THR A 496 -7.42 6.74 -17.19
C THR A 496 -6.14 5.91 -16.99
N TYR A 497 -4.98 6.50 -17.28
CA TYR A 497 -3.67 5.88 -17.02
C TYR A 497 -3.12 6.34 -15.67
N SER A 498 -2.76 5.39 -14.81
CA SER A 498 -2.11 5.63 -13.52
C SER A 498 -0.70 5.04 -13.55
N PRO A 499 0.37 5.83 -13.37
CA PRO A 499 1.76 5.38 -13.52
C PRO A 499 2.24 4.44 -12.39
N MET A 500 1.43 4.23 -11.34
CA MET A 500 1.74 3.28 -10.27
C MET A 500 1.49 1.81 -10.66
N TYR A 501 0.68 1.58 -11.70
CA TYR A 501 0.15 0.28 -12.08
C TYR A 501 0.76 -0.24 -13.39
N ASP A 502 1.03 -1.54 -13.48
CA ASP A 502 1.27 -2.20 -14.77
C ASP A 502 -0.05 -2.75 -15.33
N PRO A 503 -0.62 -2.17 -16.42
CA PRO A 503 -1.88 -2.59 -17.02
C PRO A 503 -1.82 -3.93 -17.78
N VAL A 504 -0.76 -4.71 -17.57
CA VAL A 504 -0.49 -6.01 -18.19
C VAL A 504 -0.42 -7.12 -17.13
N SER A 505 0.53 -7.04 -16.19
CA SER A 505 0.64 -8.06 -15.13
C SER A 505 -0.48 -8.02 -14.09
N GLY A 506 -1.10 -6.85 -13.89
CA GLY A 506 -2.07 -6.61 -12.82
C GLY A 506 -1.46 -6.45 -11.43
N GLU A 507 -0.13 -6.52 -11.31
CA GLU A 507 0.62 -6.31 -10.07
C GLU A 507 0.85 -4.81 -9.82
N LEU A 508 0.99 -4.39 -8.55
CA LEU A 508 1.66 -3.12 -8.27
C LEU A 508 3.08 -3.20 -8.84
N SER A 509 3.50 -2.17 -9.57
CA SER A 509 4.86 -2.12 -10.12
C SER A 509 5.89 -2.38 -9.01
N ALA A 510 6.87 -3.26 -9.27
CA ALA A 510 7.87 -3.69 -8.29
C ALA A 510 8.72 -2.54 -7.71
N ALA A 511 8.65 -1.33 -8.29
CA ALA A 511 9.20 -0.11 -7.72
C ALA A 511 8.47 0.35 -6.43
N HIS A 512 7.17 0.08 -6.29
CA HIS A 512 6.33 0.46 -5.15
C HIS A 512 6.28 -0.62 -4.06
N GLY A 513 6.46 -1.89 -4.41
CA GLY A 513 6.67 -2.97 -3.43
C GLY A 513 7.94 -2.82 -2.58
N ALA A 514 8.78 -1.82 -2.88
CA ALA A 514 10.00 -1.48 -2.15
C ALA A 514 9.82 -0.44 -1.01
N HIS A 515 8.58 -0.03 -0.68
CA HIS A 515 8.30 0.88 0.45
C HIS A 515 8.47 0.19 1.82
N ALA A 516 9.73 -0.06 2.19
CA ALA A 516 10.10 -0.65 3.48
C ALA A 516 9.69 0.27 4.67
N GLY A 517 8.70 -0.18 5.46
CA GLY A 517 8.34 0.40 6.75
C GLY A 517 6.90 0.89 6.89
N GLY A 518 6.14 1.01 5.79
CA GLY A 518 4.74 1.43 5.80
C GLY A 518 3.81 0.30 5.37
N HIS A 519 3.30 -0.47 6.33
CA HIS A 519 2.26 -1.45 6.08
C HIS A 519 0.95 -0.75 5.63
N ASP A 520 0.31 -1.32 4.61
CA ASP A 520 -1.15 -1.29 4.34
C ASP A 520 -1.81 -0.01 3.81
N ARG A 521 -1.13 1.16 3.80
CA ARG A 521 -1.77 2.47 3.54
C ARG A 521 -1.87 2.93 2.06
N PHE A 522 -1.79 2.03 1.06
CA PHE A 522 -1.89 2.41 -0.37
C PHE A 522 -3.19 1.90 -1.01
N CYS A 523 -4.18 2.79 -1.17
CA CYS A 523 -5.40 2.53 -1.94
C CYS A 523 -5.23 2.84 -3.45
N VAL A 524 -5.82 2.00 -4.31
CA VAL A 524 -6.05 2.29 -5.75
C VAL A 524 -7.47 1.91 -6.20
N HIS A 525 -8.45 1.84 -5.29
CA HIS A 525 -9.85 1.46 -5.58
C HIS A 525 -10.46 2.32 -6.69
N PHE A 526 -10.35 3.66 -6.58
CA PHE A 526 -10.81 4.58 -7.63
C PHE A 526 -10.21 4.21 -8.99
N ASP A 527 -8.89 4.00 -9.07
CA ASP A 527 -8.22 3.71 -10.34
C ASP A 527 -8.69 2.40 -10.96
N HIS A 528 -9.09 1.41 -10.14
CA HIS A 528 -9.74 0.19 -10.59
C HIS A 528 -11.18 0.47 -11.06
N ALA A 529 -12.01 1.06 -10.20
CA ALA A 529 -13.41 1.37 -10.46
C ALA A 529 -13.62 2.33 -11.65
N ALA A 530 -12.69 3.24 -11.94
CA ALA A 530 -12.74 4.12 -13.12
C ALA A 530 -12.56 3.34 -14.44
N ARG A 531 -11.73 2.30 -14.46
CA ARG A 531 -11.56 1.40 -15.62
C ARG A 531 -12.82 0.54 -15.81
N GLU A 532 -13.44 0.14 -14.71
CA GLU A 532 -14.72 -0.56 -14.69
C GLU A 532 -15.86 0.31 -15.24
N VAL A 533 -15.98 1.58 -14.81
CA VAL A 533 -16.88 2.58 -15.41
C VAL A 533 -16.63 2.70 -16.91
N GLY A 534 -15.37 2.84 -17.33
CA GLY A 534 -15.01 2.99 -18.73
C GLY A 534 -15.41 1.81 -19.61
N PHE A 535 -15.28 0.58 -19.10
CA PHE A 535 -15.78 -0.62 -19.77
C PHE A 535 -17.31 -0.69 -19.79
N ALA A 536 -17.96 -0.37 -18.66
CA ALA A 536 -19.41 -0.39 -18.54
C ALA A 536 -20.08 0.62 -19.47
N LEU A 537 -19.65 1.89 -19.46
CA LEU A 537 -20.14 2.93 -20.37
C LEU A 537 -19.96 2.52 -21.84
N ALA A 538 -18.76 2.05 -22.21
CA ALA A 538 -18.46 1.63 -23.57
C ALA A 538 -19.35 0.48 -24.06
N LEU A 539 -19.71 -0.47 -23.19
CA LEU A 539 -20.59 -1.58 -23.53
C LEU A 539 -22.07 -1.18 -23.53
N LEU A 540 -22.54 -0.41 -22.54
CA LEU A 540 -23.94 0.02 -22.45
C LEU A 540 -24.33 0.98 -23.59
N GLU A 541 -23.47 1.91 -23.97
CA GLU A 541 -23.66 2.73 -25.17
C GLU A 541 -23.66 1.85 -26.44
N ALA A 542 -22.71 0.93 -26.58
CA ALA A 542 -22.65 0.01 -27.72
C ALA A 542 -23.83 -1.00 -27.75
N ARG A 543 -24.59 -1.12 -26.66
CA ARG A 543 -25.87 -1.82 -26.58
C ARG A 543 -27.08 -0.96 -26.96
N GLY A 544 -26.96 0.36 -26.88
CA GLY A 544 -28.10 1.29 -26.90
C GLY A 544 -28.90 1.26 -25.58
N GLU A 545 -28.29 0.78 -24.49
CA GLU A 545 -28.88 0.68 -23.15
C GLU A 545 -28.62 1.93 -22.29
N LEU A 546 -27.71 2.81 -22.73
CA LEU A 546 -27.35 4.05 -22.03
C LEU A 546 -26.93 5.13 -23.03
N ASP A 547 -27.49 6.33 -22.90
CA ASP A 547 -27.11 7.52 -23.66
C ASP A 547 -26.05 8.32 -22.87
N PRO A 548 -24.87 8.64 -23.45
CA PRO A 548 -23.82 9.40 -22.79
C PRO A 548 -24.17 10.81 -22.31
N ASP A 549 -25.29 11.41 -22.69
CA ASP A 549 -25.76 12.69 -22.12
C ASP A 549 -27.00 12.54 -21.21
N SER A 550 -27.42 11.30 -20.90
CA SER A 550 -28.61 11.04 -20.09
C SER A 550 -28.43 11.23 -18.57
N PRO A 551 -29.55 11.44 -17.83
CA PRO A 551 -29.57 11.44 -16.36
C PRO A 551 -29.16 10.10 -15.74
N GLU A 552 -29.52 8.96 -16.35
CA GLU A 552 -29.13 7.63 -15.88
C GLU A 552 -27.61 7.44 -15.94
N ALA A 553 -26.96 8.03 -16.94
CA ALA A 553 -25.52 7.99 -17.10
C ALA A 553 -24.80 8.97 -16.15
N ASP A 554 -25.43 10.08 -15.75
CA ASP A 554 -24.93 10.93 -14.65
C ASP A 554 -25.19 10.26 -13.27
N GLN A 555 -26.29 9.50 -13.10
CA GLN A 555 -26.54 8.67 -11.90
C GLN A 555 -25.51 7.54 -11.76
N LEU A 556 -25.06 6.92 -12.86
CA LEU A 556 -23.98 5.93 -12.81
C LEU A 556 -22.66 6.53 -12.26
N VAL A 557 -22.39 7.81 -12.55
CA VAL A 557 -21.26 8.54 -11.98
C VAL A 557 -21.52 8.89 -10.51
N ALA A 558 -22.75 9.22 -10.12
CA ALA A 558 -23.12 9.42 -8.72
C ALA A 558 -22.96 8.14 -7.88
N ASP A 559 -23.41 6.98 -8.39
CA ASP A 559 -23.26 5.67 -7.74
C ASP A 559 -21.78 5.33 -7.56
N PHE A 560 -20.94 5.55 -8.59
CA PHE A 560 -19.47 5.42 -8.52
C PHE A 560 -18.85 6.33 -7.44
N LEU A 561 -19.24 7.61 -7.39
CA LEU A 561 -18.74 8.55 -6.38
C LEU A 561 -19.14 8.10 -4.97
N LYS A 562 -20.36 7.57 -4.78
CA LYS A 562 -20.81 7.03 -3.49
C LYS A 562 -19.99 5.79 -3.09
N ASP A 563 -19.81 4.83 -4.00
CA ASP A 563 -19.05 3.60 -3.80
C ASP A 563 -17.62 3.88 -3.31
N VAL A 564 -16.87 4.70 -4.06
CA VAL A 564 -15.51 5.08 -3.69
C VAL A 564 -15.50 5.91 -2.40
N THR A 565 -16.47 6.79 -2.15
CA THR A 565 -16.54 7.51 -0.87
C THR A 565 -16.74 6.57 0.31
N MET A 566 -17.59 5.55 0.20
CA MET A 566 -17.77 4.55 1.27
C MET A 566 -16.46 3.80 1.55
N HIS A 567 -15.69 3.46 0.51
CA HIS A 567 -14.39 2.81 0.61
C HIS A 567 -13.37 3.68 1.36
N GLU A 568 -13.13 4.92 0.92
CA GLU A 568 -12.14 5.80 1.56
C GLU A 568 -12.54 6.17 3.00
N VAL A 569 -13.84 6.35 3.27
CA VAL A 569 -14.33 6.57 4.65
C VAL A 569 -14.06 5.35 5.52
N GLY A 570 -14.16 4.11 4.99
CA GLY A 570 -13.75 2.91 5.71
C GLY A 570 -12.29 2.94 6.17
N HIS A 571 -11.36 3.41 5.33
CA HIS A 571 -9.98 3.66 5.75
C HIS A 571 -9.87 4.72 6.85
N THR A 572 -10.61 5.84 6.75
CA THR A 572 -10.65 6.86 7.81
C THR A 572 -11.26 6.35 9.13
N LEU A 573 -12.06 5.29 9.10
CA LEU A 573 -12.59 4.59 10.27
C LEU A 573 -11.65 3.50 10.81
N GLY A 574 -10.49 3.30 10.19
CA GLY A 574 -9.46 2.36 10.61
C GLY A 574 -9.56 0.97 10.00
N LEU A 575 -10.30 0.78 8.89
CA LEU A 575 -10.43 -0.51 8.21
C LEU A 575 -9.39 -0.68 7.09
N ARG A 576 -8.90 -1.91 6.94
CA ARG A 576 -8.06 -2.35 5.81
C ARG A 576 -8.92 -2.81 4.63
N HIS A 577 -8.30 -2.97 3.46
CA HIS A 577 -8.91 -3.68 2.33
C HIS A 577 -9.36 -5.11 2.71
N ASN A 578 -10.48 -5.55 2.16
CA ASN A 578 -10.98 -6.92 2.26
C ASN A 578 -11.21 -7.52 0.88
N PHE A 579 -10.17 -8.17 0.36
CA PHE A 579 -10.09 -8.78 -0.98
C PHE A 579 -10.66 -10.21 -1.06
N ARG A 580 -11.42 -10.65 -0.05
CA ARG A 580 -12.19 -11.91 -0.06
C ARG A 580 -13.69 -11.64 -0.03
N ALA A 581 -14.10 -10.37 0.08
CA ALA A 581 -15.49 -9.99 0.31
C ALA A 581 -16.39 -10.22 -0.92
N SER A 582 -15.81 -10.22 -2.13
CA SER A 582 -16.50 -10.61 -3.38
C SER A 582 -17.18 -11.99 -3.31
N THR A 583 -16.66 -12.90 -2.47
CA THR A 583 -17.16 -14.28 -2.31
C THR A 583 -18.43 -14.41 -1.47
N ALA A 584 -18.78 -13.39 -0.68
CA ALA A 584 -19.87 -13.46 0.30
C ALA A 584 -21.28 -13.41 -0.32
N VAL A 585 -21.40 -12.94 -1.57
CA VAL A 585 -22.65 -12.76 -2.31
C VAL A 585 -22.58 -13.61 -3.57
N SER A 586 -23.66 -14.27 -3.98
CA SER A 586 -23.69 -15.01 -5.26
C SER A 586 -24.04 -14.10 -6.43
N LEU A 587 -23.64 -14.47 -7.65
CA LEU A 587 -24.02 -13.71 -8.87
C LEU A 587 -25.55 -13.59 -9.04
N GLN A 588 -26.33 -14.58 -8.58
CA GLN A 588 -27.80 -14.50 -8.61
C GLN A 588 -28.34 -13.41 -7.67
N GLN A 589 -27.71 -13.21 -6.50
CA GLN A 589 -28.05 -12.15 -5.55
C GLN A 589 -27.57 -10.78 -6.05
N ALA A 590 -26.38 -10.69 -6.64
CA ALA A 590 -25.88 -9.47 -7.26
C ALA A 590 -26.76 -9.00 -8.45
N SER A 591 -27.40 -9.92 -9.17
CA SER A 591 -28.40 -9.60 -10.21
C SER A 591 -29.75 -9.12 -9.67
N ASP A 592 -30.00 -9.19 -8.35
CA ASP A 592 -31.18 -8.59 -7.74
C ASP A 592 -30.86 -7.25 -7.06
N LYS A 593 -31.28 -6.16 -7.71
CA LYS A 593 -31.11 -4.80 -7.19
C LYS A 593 -31.62 -4.65 -5.75
N SER A 594 -32.75 -5.27 -5.40
CA SER A 594 -33.33 -5.16 -4.05
C SER A 594 -32.60 -6.01 -3.00
N TYR A 595 -31.81 -7.02 -3.41
CA TYR A 595 -30.83 -7.64 -2.53
C TYR A 595 -29.63 -6.70 -2.32
N ALA A 596 -29.09 -6.13 -3.39
CA ALA A 596 -27.94 -5.23 -3.33
C ALA A 596 -28.22 -3.98 -2.47
N GLU A 597 -29.37 -3.34 -2.64
CA GLU A 597 -29.87 -2.18 -1.87
C GLU A 597 -29.92 -2.42 -0.35
N LYS A 598 -29.97 -3.69 0.09
CA LYS A 598 -30.06 -4.09 1.50
C LYS A 598 -28.78 -4.70 2.08
N ASN A 599 -27.98 -5.39 1.27
CA ASN A 599 -26.87 -6.23 1.75
C ASN A 599 -25.51 -5.91 1.09
N GLY A 600 -25.46 -4.98 0.12
CA GLY A 600 -24.30 -4.73 -0.72
C GLY A 600 -24.19 -5.71 -1.91
N LEU A 601 -23.26 -5.43 -2.83
CA LEU A 601 -22.85 -6.38 -3.89
C LEU A 601 -21.84 -7.42 -3.38
N THR A 602 -21.18 -7.14 -2.27
CA THR A 602 -20.07 -7.91 -1.68
C THR A 602 -20.23 -7.96 -0.16
N GLY A 603 -19.37 -8.71 0.52
CA GLY A 603 -19.32 -8.73 1.99
C GLY A 603 -18.90 -7.39 2.62
N SER A 604 -18.17 -6.53 1.91
CA SER A 604 -17.53 -5.32 2.43
C SER A 604 -17.36 -4.27 1.35
N VAL A 605 -17.57 -2.99 1.66
CA VAL A 605 -17.20 -1.88 0.76
C VAL A 605 -15.69 -1.76 0.57
N MET A 606 -14.87 -2.40 1.42
CA MET A 606 -13.40 -2.42 1.35
C MET A 606 -12.84 -3.35 0.24
N GLU A 607 -13.68 -3.74 -0.71
CA GLU A 607 -13.39 -4.64 -1.83
C GLU A 607 -13.24 -3.85 -3.14
N TYR A 608 -12.33 -4.24 -4.03
CA TYR A 608 -12.19 -3.58 -5.34
C TYR A 608 -13.21 -4.14 -6.33
N THR A 609 -14.47 -3.91 -5.99
CA THR A 609 -15.65 -4.48 -6.64
C THR A 609 -15.72 -4.06 -8.12
N PRO A 610 -15.76 -5.01 -9.07
CA PRO A 610 -15.95 -4.69 -10.48
C PRO A 610 -17.41 -4.31 -10.75
N VAL A 611 -17.65 -3.48 -11.77
CA VAL A 611 -19.01 -3.06 -12.14
C VAL A 611 -19.82 -4.28 -12.57
N ASN A 612 -20.95 -4.48 -11.91
CA ASN A 612 -21.85 -5.60 -12.09
C ASN A 612 -22.69 -5.40 -13.36
N ILE A 613 -22.31 -6.05 -14.46
CA ILE A 613 -22.99 -5.98 -15.76
C ILE A 613 -23.67 -7.32 -16.07
N ALA A 614 -24.96 -7.26 -16.42
CA ALA A 614 -25.73 -8.40 -16.92
C ALA A 614 -25.29 -8.85 -18.32
N LEU A 615 -25.31 -10.16 -18.58
CA LEU A 615 -25.21 -10.66 -19.96
C LEU A 615 -26.46 -10.23 -20.76
N LYS A 616 -26.32 -10.14 -22.07
CA LYS A 616 -27.43 -9.81 -22.97
C LYS A 616 -28.62 -10.75 -22.76
N GLY A 617 -29.75 -10.20 -22.30
CA GLY A 617 -30.99 -10.94 -22.01
C GLY A 617 -31.19 -11.34 -20.54
N GLU A 618 -30.22 -11.08 -19.65
CA GLU A 618 -30.42 -11.17 -18.20
C GLU A 618 -30.97 -9.85 -17.61
N LYS A 619 -31.50 -9.90 -16.39
CA LYS A 619 -31.90 -8.70 -15.63
C LYS A 619 -30.66 -7.99 -15.07
N GLN A 620 -30.55 -6.69 -15.30
CA GLN A 620 -29.52 -5.84 -14.71
C GLN A 620 -29.78 -5.61 -13.20
N GLY A 621 -28.74 -5.80 -12.38
CA GLY A 621 -28.72 -5.48 -10.95
C GLY A 621 -28.23 -4.06 -10.67
N ALA A 622 -27.86 -3.77 -9.42
CA ALA A 622 -27.11 -2.54 -9.11
C ALA A 622 -25.70 -2.61 -9.74
N TYR A 623 -25.21 -1.51 -10.32
CA TYR A 623 -23.89 -1.47 -10.98
C TYR A 623 -22.72 -1.41 -9.98
N PHE A 624 -22.89 -0.64 -8.90
CA PHE A 624 -21.97 -0.46 -7.78
C PHE A 624 -22.60 -0.95 -6.47
N THR A 625 -21.84 -1.04 -5.38
CA THR A 625 -22.45 -1.37 -4.09
C THR A 625 -23.22 -0.16 -3.54
N PRO A 626 -24.52 -0.26 -3.22
CA PRO A 626 -25.31 0.90 -2.80
C PRO A 626 -25.29 1.13 -1.28
N THR A 627 -24.78 0.17 -0.50
CA THR A 627 -24.78 0.13 0.97
C THR A 627 -23.62 -0.73 1.49
N LEU A 628 -23.31 -0.60 2.78
CA LEU A 628 -22.42 -1.47 3.54
C LEU A 628 -22.80 -2.96 3.44
N GLY A 629 -21.79 -3.82 3.35
CA GLY A 629 -21.91 -5.28 3.39
C GLY A 629 -21.83 -5.87 4.80
N ALA A 630 -22.08 -7.17 4.94
CA ALA A 630 -22.18 -7.87 6.22
C ALA A 630 -20.90 -7.79 7.10
N TYR A 631 -19.72 -7.75 6.48
CA TYR A 631 -18.42 -7.60 7.11
C TYR A 631 -18.23 -6.22 7.74
N ASP A 632 -18.69 -5.15 7.07
CA ASP A 632 -18.49 -3.77 7.51
C ASP A 632 -19.16 -3.54 8.88
N TYR A 633 -20.38 -4.05 9.07
CA TYR A 633 -21.07 -4.03 10.36
C TYR A 633 -20.31 -4.81 11.45
N TRP A 634 -19.57 -5.86 11.10
CA TRP A 634 -18.82 -6.70 12.04
C TRP A 634 -17.47 -6.09 12.43
N ALA A 635 -16.76 -5.47 11.47
CA ALA A 635 -15.55 -4.70 11.74
C ALA A 635 -15.87 -3.47 12.62
N ILE A 636 -16.97 -2.76 12.34
CA ILE A 636 -17.45 -1.67 13.21
C ILE A 636 -17.87 -2.20 14.59
N GLU A 637 -18.54 -3.35 14.68
CA GLU A 637 -18.81 -4.01 15.97
C GLU A 637 -17.52 -4.33 16.75
N TYR A 638 -16.49 -4.87 16.09
CA TYR A 638 -15.22 -5.18 16.75
C TYR A 638 -14.48 -3.92 17.22
N ALA A 639 -14.32 -2.90 16.37
CA ALA A 639 -13.55 -1.71 16.73
C ALA A 639 -14.28 -0.75 17.69
N TYR A 640 -15.61 -0.60 17.56
CA TYR A 640 -16.35 0.52 18.17
C TYR A 640 -17.39 0.14 19.24
N LYS A 641 -17.85 -1.11 19.33
CA LYS A 641 -18.88 -1.49 20.32
C LYS A 641 -18.42 -1.21 21.75
N PRO A 642 -19.18 -0.45 22.58
CA PRO A 642 -18.78 -0.13 23.96
C PRO A 642 -18.77 -1.37 24.87
N PHE A 643 -17.76 -1.45 25.75
CA PHE A 643 -17.61 -2.51 26.77
C PHE A 643 -16.94 -1.96 28.03
N THR A 644 -17.20 -2.57 29.20
CA THR A 644 -16.37 -2.34 30.39
C THR A 644 -14.97 -2.96 30.20
N ALA A 645 -13.98 -2.53 31.00
CA ALA A 645 -12.60 -3.01 30.84
C ALA A 645 -12.45 -4.51 31.16
N GLU A 646 -13.30 -5.03 32.05
CA GLU A 646 -13.35 -6.40 32.52
C GLU A 646 -13.97 -7.34 31.46
N GLN A 647 -14.93 -6.81 30.69
CA GLN A 647 -15.68 -7.55 29.67
C GLN A 647 -14.99 -7.55 28.30
N GLU A 648 -14.30 -6.46 27.94
CA GLU A 648 -13.83 -6.18 26.57
C GLU A 648 -13.09 -7.37 25.92
N ASN A 649 -12.10 -7.97 26.61
CA ASN A 649 -11.35 -9.10 26.05
C ASN A 649 -12.22 -10.34 25.78
N ALA A 650 -13.25 -10.58 26.59
CA ALA A 650 -14.13 -11.74 26.44
C ALA A 650 -15.17 -11.50 25.33
N GLU A 651 -15.73 -10.30 25.22
CA GLU A 651 -16.69 -9.97 24.16
C GLU A 651 -16.01 -9.84 22.78
N LEU A 652 -14.81 -9.25 22.71
CA LEU A 652 -14.02 -9.22 21.47
C LEU A 652 -13.63 -10.62 20.99
N ALA A 653 -13.32 -11.54 21.91
CA ALA A 653 -13.06 -12.95 21.57
C ALA A 653 -14.30 -13.64 20.98
N LYS A 654 -15.51 -13.35 21.48
CA LYS A 654 -16.78 -13.84 20.89
C LYS A 654 -17.04 -13.24 19.51
N ILE A 655 -16.81 -11.93 19.35
CA ILE A 655 -16.98 -11.25 18.06
C ILE A 655 -16.03 -11.85 17.02
N ALA A 656 -14.74 -11.95 17.33
CA ALA A 656 -13.74 -12.49 16.40
C ALA A 656 -13.88 -14.01 16.15
N ALA A 657 -14.51 -14.77 17.06
CA ALA A 657 -14.86 -16.18 16.81
C ALA A 657 -15.84 -16.37 15.62
N ARG A 658 -16.53 -15.32 15.19
CA ARG A 658 -17.44 -15.33 14.03
C ARG A 658 -16.73 -15.34 12.67
N ALA A 659 -15.40 -15.29 12.61
CA ALA A 659 -14.61 -15.29 11.37
C ALA A 659 -14.76 -16.54 10.46
N ASN A 660 -15.54 -17.54 10.90
CA ASN A 660 -15.95 -18.71 10.12
C ASN A 660 -17.32 -18.56 9.44
N GLU A 661 -18.07 -17.49 9.71
CA GLU A 661 -19.25 -17.08 8.96
C GLU A 661 -18.84 -16.70 7.52
N PRO A 662 -19.39 -17.31 6.45
CA PRO A 662 -18.98 -17.01 5.07
C PRO A 662 -19.19 -15.54 4.67
N GLN A 663 -20.21 -14.88 5.19
CA GLN A 663 -20.46 -13.45 4.98
C GLN A 663 -19.46 -12.51 5.68
N LEU A 664 -18.56 -13.06 6.52
CA LEU A 664 -17.50 -12.35 7.23
C LEU A 664 -16.10 -12.76 6.73
N ALA A 665 -16.03 -13.36 5.54
CA ALA A 665 -14.79 -13.73 4.88
C ALA A 665 -13.81 -12.54 4.79
N PHE A 666 -12.54 -12.78 5.10
CA PHE A 666 -11.47 -11.78 5.12
C PHE A 666 -10.20 -12.27 4.44
N ALA A 667 -9.56 -11.37 3.70
CA ALA A 667 -8.15 -11.40 3.31
C ALA A 667 -7.73 -10.01 2.86
N THR A 668 -6.44 -9.69 2.92
CA THR A 668 -5.97 -8.30 2.79
C THR A 668 -4.73 -8.18 1.89
N ASP A 669 -4.08 -7.01 1.86
CA ASP A 669 -3.05 -6.64 0.88
C ASP A 669 -1.92 -7.68 0.74
N GLU A 670 -1.37 -8.18 1.86
CA GLU A 670 -0.31 -9.20 1.83
C GLU A 670 -0.80 -10.55 1.31
N ASP A 671 -2.08 -10.90 1.48
CA ASP A 671 -2.66 -12.15 0.99
C ASP A 671 -2.77 -12.15 -0.56
N ILE A 672 -3.08 -10.98 -1.16
CA ILE A 672 -2.91 -10.79 -2.61
C ILE A 672 -1.44 -10.95 -3.00
N GLY A 673 -0.51 -10.31 -2.28
CA GLY A 673 0.93 -10.34 -2.58
C GLY A 673 1.55 -11.74 -2.53
N VAL A 674 1.04 -12.62 -1.66
CA VAL A 674 1.43 -14.05 -1.60
C VAL A 674 0.91 -14.84 -2.81
N ALA A 675 -0.19 -14.38 -3.42
CA ALA A 675 -0.71 -14.80 -4.73
C ALA A 675 -0.91 -16.33 -4.88
N ILE A 676 -1.46 -17.01 -3.87
CA ILE A 676 -1.77 -18.45 -3.94
C ILE A 676 -3.24 -18.81 -3.80
N ASP A 677 -4.02 -17.97 -3.11
CA ASP A 677 -5.45 -18.16 -2.93
C ASP A 677 -6.21 -17.53 -4.11
N PRO A 678 -6.97 -18.31 -4.89
CA PRO A 678 -7.77 -17.79 -5.99
C PRO A 678 -9.12 -17.20 -5.55
N THR A 679 -9.41 -17.18 -4.25
CA THR A 679 -10.57 -16.51 -3.64
C THR A 679 -10.21 -15.16 -3.00
N VAL A 680 -8.96 -14.72 -3.14
CA VAL A 680 -8.45 -13.45 -2.63
C VAL A 680 -7.95 -12.60 -3.78
N ASN A 681 -8.77 -11.70 -4.30
CA ASN A 681 -8.52 -10.98 -5.55
C ASN A 681 -9.00 -9.52 -5.45
N GLN A 682 -8.55 -8.68 -6.37
CA GLN A 682 -9.31 -7.48 -6.75
C GLN A 682 -10.20 -7.86 -7.94
N GLY A 683 -11.14 -7.00 -8.34
CA GLY A 683 -11.79 -7.11 -9.66
C GLY A 683 -12.53 -8.42 -9.94
N ASP A 684 -12.98 -9.14 -8.91
CA ASP A 684 -13.91 -10.26 -9.03
C ASP A 684 -15.21 -10.02 -8.24
N LEU A 685 -16.25 -10.77 -8.59
CA LEU A 685 -17.58 -10.63 -8.01
C LEU A 685 -18.28 -11.98 -8.02
N GLY A 686 -18.85 -12.36 -6.89
CA GLY A 686 -19.66 -13.55 -6.78
C GLY A 686 -18.92 -14.74 -6.15
N SER A 687 -19.67 -15.53 -5.38
CA SER A 687 -19.24 -16.79 -4.74
C SER A 687 -18.73 -17.91 -5.66
N ASP A 688 -18.57 -17.66 -6.97
CA ASP A 688 -17.83 -18.52 -7.92
C ASP A 688 -17.09 -17.66 -8.96
N PRO A 689 -15.88 -17.15 -8.64
CA PRO A 689 -15.13 -16.25 -9.50
C PRO A 689 -14.86 -16.79 -10.91
N LEU A 690 -14.69 -18.12 -11.10
CA LEU A 690 -14.54 -18.72 -12.43
C LEU A 690 -15.75 -18.47 -13.34
N THR A 691 -16.97 -18.49 -12.79
CA THR A 691 -18.18 -18.16 -13.52
C THR A 691 -18.25 -16.66 -13.84
N PHE A 692 -17.76 -15.80 -12.95
CA PHE A 692 -17.62 -14.37 -13.24
C PHE A 692 -16.57 -14.08 -14.33
N PHE A 693 -15.39 -14.68 -14.29
CA PHE A 693 -14.35 -14.51 -15.31
C PHE A 693 -14.82 -14.97 -16.69
N ARG A 694 -15.59 -16.06 -16.76
CA ARG A 694 -16.28 -16.51 -17.98
C ARG A 694 -17.27 -15.46 -18.51
N ARG A 695 -18.03 -14.78 -17.63
CA ARG A 695 -18.92 -13.67 -18.01
C ARG A 695 -18.14 -12.43 -18.50
N ARG A 696 -17.04 -12.03 -17.85
CA ARG A 696 -16.20 -10.89 -18.28
C ARG A 696 -15.56 -11.12 -19.65
N MET A 697 -15.17 -12.36 -19.97
CA MET A 697 -14.75 -12.75 -21.32
C MET A 697 -15.88 -12.55 -22.34
N GLN A 698 -17.09 -13.04 -22.05
CA GLN A 698 -18.26 -12.88 -22.93
C GLN A 698 -18.64 -11.41 -23.15
N LEU A 699 -18.64 -10.58 -22.10
CA LEU A 699 -18.90 -9.14 -22.18
C LEU A 699 -17.82 -8.40 -23.00
N SER A 700 -16.55 -8.82 -22.89
CA SER A 700 -15.44 -8.25 -23.69
C SER A 700 -15.57 -8.59 -25.17
N GLN A 701 -15.97 -9.83 -25.48
CA GLN A 701 -16.26 -10.28 -26.85
C GLN A 701 -17.51 -9.57 -27.43
N GLU A 702 -18.56 -9.37 -26.63
CA GLU A 702 -19.74 -8.58 -27.02
C GLU A 702 -19.35 -7.13 -27.36
N LEU A 703 -18.51 -6.50 -26.52
CA LEU A 703 -18.01 -5.14 -26.78
C LEU A 703 -17.27 -5.05 -28.11
N TRP A 704 -16.33 -5.97 -28.40
CA TRP A 704 -15.58 -5.97 -29.66
C TRP A 704 -16.48 -6.13 -30.89
N GLN A 705 -17.42 -7.09 -30.86
CA GLN A 705 -18.38 -7.30 -31.95
C GLN A 705 -19.26 -6.07 -32.22
N ARG A 706 -19.64 -5.34 -31.16
CA ARG A 706 -20.44 -4.11 -31.29
C ARG A 706 -19.62 -2.92 -31.75
N LEU A 707 -18.39 -2.74 -31.28
CA LEU A 707 -17.50 -1.68 -31.76
C LEU A 707 -17.17 -1.82 -33.25
N GLU A 708 -17.06 -3.06 -33.74
CA GLU A 708 -16.90 -3.35 -35.17
C GLU A 708 -18.11 -2.91 -36.02
N GLN A 709 -19.31 -2.97 -35.45
CA GLN A 709 -20.57 -2.60 -36.09
C GLN A 709 -20.99 -1.15 -35.83
N ARG A 710 -20.37 -0.45 -34.86
CA ARG A 710 -20.71 0.93 -34.46
C ARG A 710 -20.41 1.90 -35.61
N PRO A 711 -21.42 2.61 -36.17
CA PRO A 711 -21.16 3.74 -37.05
C PRO A 711 -20.51 4.87 -36.23
N LEU A 712 -19.58 5.60 -36.83
CA LEU A 712 -19.05 6.83 -36.25
C LEU A 712 -19.80 8.05 -36.79
N ALA A 713 -20.00 9.06 -35.96
CA ALA A 713 -20.57 10.32 -36.38
C ALA A 713 -19.60 11.13 -37.27
N SER A 714 -20.13 12.08 -38.04
CA SER A 714 -19.28 12.94 -38.87
C SER A 714 -18.40 13.83 -37.98
N GLY A 715 -17.08 13.68 -38.10
CA GLY A 715 -16.11 14.36 -37.23
C GLY A 715 -15.70 13.60 -35.96
N GLU A 716 -16.29 12.44 -35.66
CA GLU A 716 -15.90 11.62 -34.51
C GLU A 716 -14.52 10.94 -34.76
N SER A 717 -13.66 10.94 -33.74
CA SER A 717 -12.31 10.36 -33.86
C SER A 717 -12.33 8.83 -33.78
N TYR A 718 -11.67 8.19 -34.75
CA TYR A 718 -11.40 6.76 -34.75
C TYR A 718 -10.69 6.25 -33.48
N SER A 719 -9.97 7.11 -32.74
CA SER A 719 -9.28 6.69 -31.53
C SER A 719 -10.22 6.27 -30.38
N VAL A 720 -11.48 6.70 -30.41
CA VAL A 720 -12.54 6.19 -29.51
C VAL A 720 -12.68 4.67 -29.64
N LEU A 721 -12.67 4.13 -30.87
CA LEU A 721 -12.75 2.69 -31.11
C LEU A 721 -11.53 1.96 -30.55
N ARG A 722 -10.32 2.52 -30.74
CA ARG A 722 -9.07 1.95 -30.19
C ARG A 722 -9.09 1.89 -28.66
N ARG A 723 -9.49 2.97 -27.98
CA ARG A 723 -9.57 3.02 -26.51
C ARG A 723 -10.57 2.00 -25.96
N ARG A 724 -11.80 1.97 -26.50
CA ARG A 724 -12.85 1.02 -26.06
C ARG A 724 -12.50 -0.44 -26.38
N PHE A 725 -11.86 -0.71 -27.53
CA PHE A 725 -11.38 -2.05 -27.87
C PHE A 725 -10.30 -2.54 -26.89
N LEU A 726 -9.35 -1.68 -26.53
CA LEU A 726 -8.30 -1.99 -25.56
C LEU A 726 -8.81 -2.17 -24.12
N ALA A 727 -9.93 -1.53 -23.74
CA ALA A 727 -10.57 -1.76 -22.45
C ALA A 727 -11.02 -3.23 -22.28
N GLY A 728 -11.63 -3.82 -23.32
CA GLY A 728 -11.97 -5.25 -23.34
C GLY A 728 -10.75 -6.17 -23.20
N PHE A 729 -9.57 -5.77 -23.71
CA PHE A 729 -8.32 -6.53 -23.50
C PHE A 729 -7.86 -6.50 -22.05
N THR A 730 -7.92 -5.34 -21.39
CA THR A 730 -7.59 -5.22 -19.96
C THR A 730 -8.54 -6.08 -19.11
N GLN A 731 -9.84 -6.04 -19.42
CA GLN A 731 -10.86 -6.82 -18.72
C GLN A 731 -10.69 -8.33 -18.86
N MET A 732 -10.53 -8.81 -20.09
CA MET A 732 -10.30 -10.23 -20.32
C MET A 732 -8.93 -10.69 -19.79
N GLY A 733 -7.89 -9.85 -19.87
CA GLY A 733 -6.58 -10.16 -19.31
C GLY A 733 -6.60 -10.31 -17.80
N TYR A 734 -7.26 -9.39 -17.10
CA TYR A 734 -7.44 -9.47 -15.65
C TYR A 734 -8.17 -10.76 -15.26
N ALA A 735 -9.33 -11.02 -15.89
CA ALA A 735 -10.13 -12.20 -15.63
C ALA A 735 -9.37 -13.53 -15.86
N MET A 736 -8.57 -13.62 -16.92
CA MET A 736 -7.80 -14.84 -17.22
C MET A 736 -6.53 -14.99 -16.37
N GLY A 737 -5.87 -13.88 -16.01
CA GLY A 737 -4.76 -13.86 -15.05
C GLY A 737 -5.19 -14.36 -13.67
N THR A 738 -6.35 -13.89 -13.19
CA THR A 738 -6.94 -14.32 -11.93
C THR A 738 -7.45 -15.77 -12.01
N ALA A 739 -8.05 -16.20 -13.12
CA ALA A 739 -8.36 -17.62 -13.34
C ALA A 739 -7.11 -18.53 -13.26
N ALA A 740 -5.95 -18.06 -13.69
CA ALA A 740 -4.69 -18.80 -13.58
C ALA A 740 -4.18 -18.96 -12.13
N LYS A 741 -4.80 -18.30 -11.14
CA LYS A 741 -4.51 -18.53 -9.71
C LYS A 741 -4.98 -19.89 -9.20
N TYR A 742 -6.05 -20.44 -9.76
CA TYR A 742 -6.59 -21.74 -9.36
C TYR A 742 -5.61 -22.90 -9.62
N VAL A 743 -4.85 -22.85 -10.70
CA VAL A 743 -3.89 -23.90 -11.08
C VAL A 743 -2.70 -23.92 -10.11
N GLY A 744 -2.57 -25.01 -9.35
CA GLY A 744 -1.60 -25.10 -8.25
C GLY A 744 -1.88 -24.14 -7.09
N GLY A 745 -3.09 -23.59 -7.00
CA GLY A 745 -3.53 -22.73 -5.91
C GLY A 745 -3.92 -23.52 -4.64
N SER A 746 -4.06 -22.79 -3.54
CA SER A 746 -4.57 -23.28 -2.26
C SER A 746 -5.35 -22.16 -1.57
N GLU A 747 -6.53 -22.48 -1.03
CA GLU A 747 -7.25 -21.60 -0.10
C GLU A 747 -6.44 -21.47 1.19
N LEU A 748 -6.39 -20.25 1.73
CA LEU A 748 -5.78 -19.88 3.01
C LEU A 748 -6.86 -19.38 3.97
N VAL A 749 -6.73 -19.67 5.27
CA VAL A 749 -7.57 -19.04 6.31
C VAL A 749 -6.77 -18.74 7.58
N ASN A 750 -7.02 -17.57 8.19
CA ASN A 750 -6.40 -17.11 9.44
C ASN A 750 -7.03 -17.77 10.69
N ASP A 751 -7.39 -19.05 10.59
CA ASP A 751 -8.09 -19.79 11.64
C ASP A 751 -7.14 -20.29 12.72
N TYR A 752 -7.56 -20.14 13.98
CA TYR A 752 -6.82 -20.64 15.14
C TYR A 752 -7.17 -22.09 15.49
N ALA A 753 -6.31 -22.73 16.28
CA ALA A 753 -6.51 -24.10 16.76
C ALA A 753 -7.88 -24.27 17.45
N GLY A 754 -8.63 -25.28 17.01
CA GLY A 754 -10.02 -25.51 17.41
C GLY A 754 -11.05 -25.23 16.29
N SER A 755 -10.66 -24.57 15.20
CA SER A 755 -11.47 -24.53 13.98
C SER A 755 -11.57 -25.91 13.30
N SER A 756 -12.65 -26.11 12.54
CA SER A 756 -12.82 -27.25 11.63
C SER A 756 -12.20 -27.00 10.24
N ARG A 757 -11.81 -25.76 9.90
CA ARG A 757 -11.07 -25.44 8.68
C ARG A 757 -9.57 -25.67 8.88
N MET A 758 -8.89 -26.12 7.83
CA MET A 758 -7.43 -26.23 7.81
C MET A 758 -6.83 -24.92 7.25
N PRO A 759 -5.79 -24.32 7.87
CA PRO A 759 -5.21 -23.04 7.44
C PRO A 759 -4.70 -23.00 5.98
N VAL A 760 -4.44 -24.17 5.37
CA VAL A 760 -4.10 -24.30 3.96
C VAL A 760 -4.88 -25.48 3.37
N THR A 761 -5.70 -25.25 2.35
CA THR A 761 -6.47 -26.29 1.65
C THR A 761 -6.20 -26.22 0.14
N PRO A 762 -5.59 -27.26 -0.49
CA PRO A 762 -5.41 -27.29 -1.94
C PRO A 762 -6.73 -27.18 -2.69
N ILE A 763 -6.74 -26.38 -3.76
CA ILE A 763 -7.90 -26.17 -4.63
C ILE A 763 -8.30 -27.49 -5.31
N ASP A 764 -9.60 -27.81 -5.30
CA ASP A 764 -10.09 -29.05 -5.88
C ASP A 764 -9.80 -29.16 -7.38
N ALA A 765 -9.34 -30.33 -7.81
CA ALA A 765 -8.89 -30.56 -9.18
C ALA A 765 -9.99 -30.33 -10.23
N ALA A 766 -11.27 -30.45 -9.85
CA ALA A 766 -12.39 -30.05 -10.71
C ALA A 766 -12.34 -28.55 -11.05
N LYS A 767 -12.12 -27.68 -10.06
CA LYS A 767 -11.96 -26.22 -10.27
C LYS A 767 -10.63 -25.88 -10.95
N GLN A 768 -9.54 -26.63 -10.70
CA GLN A 768 -8.29 -26.46 -11.45
C GLN A 768 -8.45 -26.81 -12.95
N ARG A 769 -9.19 -27.88 -13.27
CA ARG A 769 -9.53 -28.28 -14.64
C ARG A 769 -10.50 -27.31 -15.30
N GLU A 770 -11.50 -26.81 -14.57
CA GLU A 770 -12.41 -25.76 -15.07
C GLU A 770 -11.65 -24.48 -15.45
N ALA A 771 -10.80 -23.98 -14.56
CA ALA A 771 -9.97 -22.80 -14.81
C ALA A 771 -9.06 -22.98 -16.02
N LEU A 772 -8.43 -24.16 -16.16
CA LEU A 772 -7.57 -24.46 -17.30
C LEU A 772 -8.35 -24.59 -18.62
N SER A 773 -9.61 -25.06 -18.59
CA SER A 773 -10.49 -25.04 -19.77
C SER A 773 -10.86 -23.61 -20.15
N ILE A 774 -11.32 -22.79 -19.20
CA ILE A 774 -11.64 -21.37 -19.45
C ILE A 774 -10.47 -20.65 -20.13
N ILE A 775 -9.24 -20.88 -19.68
CA ILE A 775 -8.01 -20.34 -20.29
C ILE A 775 -7.74 -20.94 -21.68
N ALA A 776 -7.82 -22.28 -21.82
CA ALA A 776 -7.49 -22.97 -23.08
C ALA A 776 -8.49 -22.68 -24.21
N ASP A 777 -9.77 -22.56 -23.87
CA ASP A 777 -10.88 -22.32 -24.79
C ASP A 777 -11.06 -20.82 -25.06
N GLY A 778 -10.87 -19.99 -24.02
CA GLY A 778 -11.08 -18.54 -24.06
C GLY A 778 -9.88 -17.73 -24.51
N LEU A 779 -8.68 -17.99 -23.98
CA LEU A 779 -7.50 -17.13 -24.16
C LEU A 779 -6.46 -17.69 -25.15
N LEU A 780 -6.23 -19.00 -25.16
CA LEU A 780 -5.13 -19.60 -25.94
C LEU A 780 -5.49 -19.83 -27.43
N ARG A 781 -6.78 -19.75 -27.80
CA ARG A 781 -7.24 -19.78 -29.20
C ARG A 781 -6.99 -18.43 -29.88
N SER A 782 -6.55 -18.43 -31.14
CA SER A 782 -6.52 -17.21 -31.95
C SER A 782 -7.91 -16.76 -32.43
N ASP A 783 -8.88 -17.70 -32.51
CA ASP A 783 -10.28 -17.41 -32.83
C ASP A 783 -10.91 -16.34 -31.93
N SER A 784 -10.55 -16.35 -30.64
CA SER A 784 -11.10 -15.46 -29.60
C SER A 784 -10.84 -13.97 -29.81
N PHE A 785 -9.96 -13.62 -30.76
CA PHE A 785 -9.52 -12.24 -31.03
C PHE A 785 -9.78 -11.80 -32.47
N LYS A 786 -10.54 -12.58 -33.25
CA LYS A 786 -10.80 -12.28 -34.67
C LYS A 786 -11.74 -11.08 -34.80
N VAL A 787 -11.27 -10.10 -35.58
CA VAL A 787 -11.97 -8.91 -36.05
C VAL A 787 -11.64 -8.71 -37.54
N SER A 788 -12.46 -7.98 -38.29
CA SER A 788 -12.22 -7.75 -39.71
C SER A 788 -10.97 -6.89 -39.97
N PRO A 789 -10.30 -7.06 -41.12
CA PRO A 789 -9.26 -6.14 -41.59
C PRO A 789 -9.74 -4.69 -41.69
N ASP A 790 -11.04 -4.49 -41.90
CA ASP A 790 -11.67 -3.16 -42.05
C ASP A 790 -11.89 -2.47 -40.71
N PHE A 791 -12.14 -3.23 -39.64
CA PHE A 791 -12.10 -2.70 -38.28
C PHE A 791 -10.66 -2.44 -37.82
N LEU A 792 -9.70 -3.32 -38.10
CA LEU A 792 -8.29 -3.12 -37.73
C LEU A 792 -7.71 -1.81 -38.27
N ARG A 793 -8.02 -1.44 -39.53
CA ARG A 793 -7.58 -0.15 -40.12
C ARG A 793 -8.18 1.08 -39.44
N LYS A 794 -9.21 0.92 -38.60
CA LYS A 794 -9.82 1.99 -37.78
C LYS A 794 -9.18 2.11 -36.39
N LEU A 795 -8.37 1.16 -35.93
CA LEU A 795 -7.80 1.14 -34.57
C LEU A 795 -6.52 1.99 -34.44
N VAL A 796 -6.65 3.27 -34.80
CA VAL A 796 -5.55 4.25 -34.78
C VAL A 796 -5.54 5.10 -33.50
N THR A 797 -4.38 5.63 -33.13
CA THR A 797 -4.26 6.69 -32.09
C THR A 797 -4.43 8.05 -32.76
N ASP A 798 -5.09 9.03 -32.12
CA ASP A 798 -5.05 10.40 -32.63
C ASP A 798 -3.67 11.07 -32.38
N ARG A 799 -3.29 12.01 -33.24
CA ARG A 799 -1.99 12.71 -33.13
C ARG A 799 -1.96 13.74 -32.01
N LEU A 800 -3.03 14.51 -31.83
CA LEU A 800 -3.13 15.50 -30.75
C LEU A 800 -3.36 14.81 -29.40
N GLU A 801 -4.07 13.68 -29.38
CA GLU A 801 -4.14 12.77 -28.23
C GLU A 801 -2.75 12.30 -27.79
N ARG A 802 -1.93 11.76 -28.70
CA ARG A 802 -0.56 11.32 -28.40
C ARG A 802 0.29 12.45 -27.82
N ASP A 803 0.18 13.65 -28.36
CA ASP A 803 0.95 14.81 -27.94
C ASP A 803 0.40 15.40 -26.61
N SER A 804 -0.90 15.23 -26.33
CA SER A 804 -1.52 15.53 -25.04
C SER A 804 -1.07 14.55 -23.94
N MET A 805 -0.84 13.27 -24.27
CA MET A 805 -0.29 12.30 -23.32
C MET A 805 1.16 12.62 -22.90
N TYR A 806 1.92 13.35 -23.73
CA TYR A 806 3.21 13.92 -23.33
C TYR A 806 3.05 15.02 -22.27
N LEU A 807 2.10 15.94 -22.48
CA LEU A 807 1.78 17.01 -21.53
C LEU A 807 1.23 16.46 -20.21
N SER A 808 0.46 15.36 -20.24
CA SER A 808 -0.01 14.66 -19.04
C SER A 808 1.06 13.75 -18.39
N GLY A 809 2.36 14.02 -18.62
CA GLY A 809 3.48 13.29 -18.02
C GLY A 809 3.62 11.81 -18.40
N ASN A 810 2.89 11.31 -19.40
CA ASN A 810 2.94 9.90 -19.81
C ASN A 810 3.95 9.70 -20.94
N PHE A 811 5.24 9.79 -20.60
CA PHE A 811 6.34 9.67 -21.56
C PHE A 811 6.38 8.31 -22.27
N VAL A 812 5.87 7.25 -21.63
CA VAL A 812 5.77 5.91 -22.24
C VAL A 812 4.81 5.93 -23.43
N ALA A 813 3.72 6.70 -23.35
CA ALA A 813 2.74 6.81 -24.42
C ALA A 813 3.29 7.48 -25.69
N THR A 814 4.34 8.30 -25.62
CA THR A 814 4.94 8.95 -26.81
C THR A 814 5.44 7.94 -27.85
N GLY A 815 5.90 6.76 -27.41
CA GLY A 815 6.34 5.65 -28.25
C GLY A 815 5.21 4.78 -28.79
N THR A 816 3.94 5.11 -28.53
CA THR A 816 2.78 4.31 -28.94
C THR A 816 2.65 4.32 -30.48
N PRO A 817 2.71 3.15 -31.16
CA PRO A 817 2.52 3.11 -32.62
C PRO A 817 1.15 3.64 -33.04
N PHE A 818 1.12 4.36 -34.16
CA PHE A 818 -0.11 4.96 -34.70
C PHE A 818 -1.17 3.90 -35.04
N GLU A 819 -0.76 2.76 -35.59
CA GLU A 819 -1.58 1.57 -35.81
C GLU A 819 -1.54 0.63 -34.58
N LEU A 820 -2.53 -0.28 -34.46
CA LEU A 820 -2.55 -1.26 -33.38
C LEU A 820 -1.99 -2.60 -33.87
N ASN A 821 -0.83 -3.02 -33.33
CA ASN A 821 -0.35 -4.38 -33.50
C ASN A 821 -1.19 -5.34 -32.62
N LEU A 822 -2.29 -5.84 -33.19
CA LEU A 822 -3.16 -6.82 -32.53
C LEU A 822 -2.41 -8.11 -32.14
N PRO A 823 -1.61 -8.76 -33.02
CA PRO A 823 -0.86 -9.97 -32.66
C PRO A 823 0.03 -9.82 -31.42
N ASP A 824 0.70 -8.68 -31.25
CA ASP A 824 1.51 -8.43 -30.05
C ASP A 824 0.64 -8.18 -28.82
N ARG A 825 -0.46 -7.42 -28.94
CA ARG A 825 -1.41 -7.19 -27.83
C ARG A 825 -2.09 -8.48 -27.36
N VAL A 826 -2.35 -9.41 -28.27
CA VAL A 826 -2.82 -10.78 -27.96
C VAL A 826 -1.73 -11.58 -27.25
N LEU A 827 -0.52 -11.58 -27.80
CA LEU A 827 0.62 -12.29 -27.22
C LEU A 827 0.96 -11.80 -25.80
N THR A 828 0.83 -10.50 -25.53
CA THR A 828 0.97 -9.92 -24.19
C THR A 828 0.10 -10.66 -23.18
N VAL A 829 -1.23 -10.61 -23.33
CA VAL A 829 -2.16 -11.21 -22.34
C VAL A 829 -1.95 -12.73 -22.21
N GLN A 830 -1.64 -13.42 -23.31
CA GLN A 830 -1.30 -14.84 -23.28
C GLN A 830 0.02 -15.13 -22.54
N ARG A 831 1.02 -14.25 -22.67
CA ARG A 831 2.32 -14.36 -22.00
C ARG A 831 2.19 -14.27 -20.48
N ASP A 832 1.27 -13.45 -19.96
CA ASP A 832 1.09 -13.26 -18.51
C ASP A 832 0.49 -14.50 -17.84
N VAL A 833 -0.54 -15.08 -18.48
CA VAL A 833 -1.08 -16.38 -18.04
C VAL A 833 -0.03 -17.49 -18.17
N LEU A 834 0.79 -17.51 -19.22
CA LEU A 834 1.91 -18.45 -19.35
C LEU A 834 3.08 -18.16 -18.40
N ASN A 835 3.24 -16.93 -17.89
CA ASN A 835 4.21 -16.61 -16.81
C ASN A 835 3.83 -17.37 -15.55
N ARG A 836 2.55 -17.41 -15.20
CA ARG A 836 2.09 -18.17 -14.03
C ARG A 836 2.02 -19.68 -14.29
N LEU A 837 1.29 -20.13 -15.31
CA LEU A 837 1.01 -21.55 -15.56
C LEU A 837 2.27 -22.40 -15.80
N MET A 838 3.30 -21.84 -16.43
CA MET A 838 4.56 -22.55 -16.68
C MET A 838 5.66 -22.22 -15.67
N SER A 839 5.36 -21.50 -14.58
CA SER A 839 6.38 -21.11 -13.58
C SER A 839 6.94 -22.31 -12.78
N PRO A 840 8.21 -22.26 -12.33
CA PRO A 840 8.76 -23.25 -11.39
C PRO A 840 8.01 -23.27 -10.06
N VAL A 841 7.36 -22.15 -9.68
CA VAL A 841 6.56 -22.00 -8.45
C VAL A 841 5.26 -22.78 -8.53
N VAL A 842 4.45 -22.59 -9.59
CA VAL A 842 3.24 -23.39 -9.82
C VAL A 842 3.60 -24.85 -10.05
N ALA A 843 4.68 -25.12 -10.80
CA ALA A 843 5.16 -26.48 -11.03
C ALA A 843 5.46 -27.22 -9.71
N ARG A 844 6.05 -26.54 -8.73
CA ARG A 844 6.31 -27.10 -7.40
C ARG A 844 5.02 -27.29 -6.59
N ARG A 845 4.12 -26.30 -6.58
CA ARG A 845 2.85 -26.39 -5.83
C ARG A 845 1.96 -27.53 -6.31
N VAL A 846 1.88 -27.77 -7.62
CA VAL A 846 1.09 -28.91 -8.18
C VAL A 846 1.65 -30.26 -7.71
N VAL A 847 2.97 -30.41 -7.57
CA VAL A 847 3.59 -31.63 -7.02
C VAL A 847 3.33 -31.74 -5.51
N GLU A 848 3.64 -30.70 -4.73
CA GLU A 848 3.50 -30.74 -3.27
C GLU A 848 2.04 -30.88 -2.80
N ASN A 849 1.08 -30.30 -3.54
CA ASN A 849 -0.33 -30.35 -3.16
C ASN A 849 -0.87 -31.80 -3.19
N GLY A 850 -0.27 -32.71 -3.95
CA GLY A 850 -0.56 -34.15 -3.86
C GLY A 850 -0.37 -34.73 -2.45
N GLY A 851 0.59 -34.21 -1.68
CA GLY A 851 0.83 -34.57 -0.28
C GLY A 851 -0.01 -33.79 0.75
N ARG A 852 -0.79 -32.79 0.31
CA ARG A 852 -1.67 -31.95 1.16
C ARG A 852 -3.17 -32.26 0.97
N ILE A 853 -3.51 -33.18 0.07
CA ILE A 853 -4.89 -33.64 -0.17
C ILE A 853 -5.30 -34.63 0.94
N SER A 854 -6.53 -34.49 1.47
CA SER A 854 -7.04 -35.36 2.53
C SER A 854 -7.17 -36.83 2.07
N VAL A 855 -7.04 -37.78 3.01
CA VAL A 855 -7.12 -39.23 2.71
C VAL A 855 -8.42 -39.62 1.99
N GLN A 856 -9.52 -38.89 2.21
CA GLN A 856 -10.79 -39.13 1.51
C GLN A 856 -10.77 -38.66 0.05
N ARG A 857 -10.22 -37.47 -0.23
CA ARG A 857 -10.02 -36.97 -1.61
C ARG A 857 -8.97 -37.80 -2.36
N ALA A 858 -7.87 -38.17 -1.69
CA ALA A 858 -6.81 -39.01 -2.26
C ALA A 858 -7.33 -40.40 -2.70
N LYS A 859 -8.23 -41.02 -1.92
CA LYS A 859 -8.87 -42.31 -2.25
C LYS A 859 -9.68 -42.32 -3.55
N LYS A 860 -10.02 -41.16 -4.11
CA LYS A 860 -10.73 -41.06 -5.40
C LYS A 860 -9.83 -40.82 -6.62
N ALA A 861 -8.51 -40.70 -6.42
CA ALA A 861 -7.55 -40.27 -7.45
C ALA A 861 -7.86 -38.89 -8.09
N GLU A 862 -8.61 -38.02 -7.38
CA GLU A 862 -9.00 -36.67 -7.82
C GLU A 862 -7.86 -35.63 -7.74
N ALA A 863 -6.59 -36.03 -7.81
CA ALA A 863 -5.46 -35.09 -7.85
C ALA A 863 -5.36 -34.40 -9.22
N PHE A 864 -4.90 -33.14 -9.24
CA PHE A 864 -4.51 -32.43 -10.47
C PHE A 864 -2.99 -32.57 -10.66
N THR A 865 -2.54 -32.96 -11.86
CA THR A 865 -1.13 -33.32 -12.10
C THR A 865 -0.41 -32.39 -13.08
N LEU A 866 0.91 -32.32 -12.97
CA LEU A 866 1.75 -31.62 -13.97
C LEU A 866 1.58 -32.16 -15.39
N SER A 867 1.30 -33.46 -15.54
CA SER A 867 1.08 -34.08 -16.84
C SER A 867 -0.24 -33.63 -17.48
N GLU A 868 -1.27 -33.32 -16.68
CA GLU A 868 -2.50 -32.69 -17.18
C GLU A 868 -2.26 -31.23 -17.54
N LEU A 869 -1.52 -30.49 -16.71
CA LEU A 869 -1.21 -29.08 -16.95
C LEU A 869 -0.44 -28.88 -18.26
N TYR A 870 0.77 -29.43 -18.36
CA TYR A 870 1.63 -29.26 -19.55
C TYR A 870 1.01 -29.93 -20.77
N GLY A 871 0.42 -31.12 -20.61
CA GLY A 871 -0.27 -31.82 -21.69
C GLY A 871 -1.50 -31.07 -22.23
N THR A 872 -2.16 -30.23 -21.43
CA THR A 872 -3.32 -29.43 -21.89
C THR A 872 -2.90 -28.10 -22.50
N VAL A 873 -1.94 -27.40 -21.89
CA VAL A 873 -1.33 -26.20 -22.48
C VAL A 873 -0.72 -26.51 -23.84
N GLN A 874 0.05 -27.59 -23.96
CA GLN A 874 0.65 -28.01 -25.24
C GLN A 874 -0.42 -28.41 -26.28
N ARG A 875 -1.47 -29.13 -25.91
CA ARG A 875 -2.55 -29.50 -26.84
C ARG A 875 -3.37 -28.29 -27.32
N SER A 876 -3.59 -27.30 -26.46
CA SER A 876 -4.34 -26.08 -26.77
C SER A 876 -3.56 -25.14 -27.70
N ILE A 877 -2.25 -24.96 -27.47
CA ILE A 877 -1.38 -24.07 -28.25
C ILE A 877 -0.99 -24.66 -29.61
N TRP A 878 -0.90 -25.99 -29.72
CA TRP A 878 -0.45 -26.69 -30.93
C TRP A 878 -1.57 -27.54 -31.58
N GLU A 879 -2.82 -27.09 -31.44
CA GLU A 879 -3.99 -27.77 -32.02
C GLU A 879 -3.87 -27.89 -33.54
N GLU A 880 -3.51 -26.79 -34.22
CA GLU A 880 -3.34 -26.72 -35.67
C GLU A 880 -2.23 -27.65 -36.15
N ALA A 881 -1.11 -27.75 -35.42
CA ALA A 881 -0.04 -28.70 -35.76
C ALA A 881 -0.51 -30.16 -35.58
N ARG A 882 -1.28 -30.45 -34.52
CA ARG A 882 -1.83 -31.79 -34.24
C ARG A 882 -2.85 -32.24 -35.29
N VAL A 883 -3.70 -31.34 -35.77
CA VAL A 883 -4.64 -31.60 -36.89
C VAL A 883 -3.90 -31.55 -38.24
N GLY A 884 -2.84 -30.74 -38.34
CA GLY A 884 -2.06 -30.46 -39.54
C GLY A 884 -2.71 -29.44 -40.46
N THR A 885 -3.19 -28.35 -39.86
CA THR A 885 -3.69 -27.13 -40.53
C THR A 885 -2.72 -25.97 -40.36
N ASP A 886 -2.93 -24.89 -41.10
CA ASP A 886 -2.17 -23.66 -40.96
C ASP A 886 -2.38 -23.00 -39.58
N SER A 887 -1.33 -22.39 -39.05
CA SER A 887 -1.40 -21.50 -37.87
C SER A 887 -1.29 -20.05 -38.33
N ASP A 888 -2.23 -19.19 -37.93
CA ASP A 888 -2.16 -17.75 -38.19
C ASP A 888 -1.02 -17.06 -37.39
N VAL A 889 -0.77 -15.77 -37.65
CA VAL A 889 0.31 -15.02 -37.02
C VAL A 889 0.20 -14.95 -35.49
N MET A 890 -1.01 -14.85 -34.94
CA MET A 890 -1.23 -14.79 -33.49
C MET A 890 -0.95 -16.16 -32.87
N ARG A 891 -1.44 -17.22 -33.51
CA ARG A 891 -1.18 -18.60 -33.10
C ARG A 891 0.31 -18.96 -33.16
N ARG A 892 1.02 -18.60 -34.24
CA ARG A 892 2.49 -18.79 -34.38
C ARG A 892 3.28 -18.00 -33.33
N ASN A 893 2.82 -16.82 -32.94
CA ASN A 893 3.45 -16.04 -31.86
C ASN A 893 3.31 -16.75 -30.50
N LEU A 894 2.12 -17.27 -30.18
CA LEU A 894 1.88 -18.05 -28.95
C LEU A 894 2.70 -19.35 -28.93
N GLN A 895 2.75 -20.05 -30.07
CA GLN A 895 3.54 -21.27 -30.28
C GLN A 895 5.04 -21.02 -30.02
N ARG A 896 5.60 -19.90 -30.52
CA ARG A 896 6.99 -19.49 -30.23
C ARG A 896 7.22 -19.15 -28.76
N GLU A 897 6.28 -18.49 -28.09
CA GLU A 897 6.40 -18.18 -26.65
C GLU A 897 6.36 -19.45 -25.78
N HIS A 898 5.50 -20.42 -26.11
CA HIS A 898 5.51 -21.75 -25.48
C HIS A 898 6.82 -22.50 -25.74
N LEU A 899 7.30 -22.51 -27.00
CA LEU A 899 8.57 -23.12 -27.36
C LEU A 899 9.73 -22.52 -26.56
N ARG A 900 9.81 -21.19 -26.45
CA ARG A 900 10.83 -20.46 -25.67
C ARG A 900 10.85 -20.87 -24.19
N ARG A 901 9.67 -21.09 -23.59
CA ARG A 901 9.54 -21.55 -22.19
C ARG A 901 9.98 -23.01 -22.03
N LEU A 902 9.54 -23.87 -22.95
CA LEU A 902 9.87 -25.29 -22.96
C LEU A 902 11.37 -25.53 -23.17
N THR A 903 12.02 -24.80 -24.09
CA THR A 903 13.47 -24.89 -24.30
C THR A 903 14.25 -24.30 -23.13
N GLY A 904 13.82 -23.16 -22.58
CA GLY A 904 14.41 -22.54 -21.39
C GLY A 904 14.43 -23.48 -20.17
N GLY A 905 13.31 -24.14 -19.86
CA GLY A 905 13.21 -25.10 -18.75
C GLY A 905 14.01 -26.40 -18.95
N LEU A 906 14.37 -26.73 -20.20
CA LEU A 906 15.20 -27.90 -20.53
C LEU A 906 16.70 -27.60 -20.51
N LEU A 907 17.12 -26.47 -21.11
CA LEU A 907 18.52 -26.09 -21.28
C LEU A 907 19.15 -25.37 -20.09
N GLY A 908 18.36 -24.60 -19.34
CA GLY A 908 18.86 -23.81 -18.24
C GLY A 908 19.48 -24.63 -17.11
N SER A 909 20.25 -23.94 -16.25
CA SER A 909 20.46 -24.40 -14.87
C SER A 909 19.09 -24.64 -14.20
N SER A 910 19.05 -25.46 -13.15
CA SER A 910 17.81 -26.07 -12.66
C SER A 910 16.68 -25.11 -12.27
N GLY A 911 16.96 -23.82 -12.07
CA GLY A 911 15.97 -22.74 -12.24
C GLY A 911 14.76 -22.79 -11.30
N GLY A 912 14.86 -23.52 -10.19
CA GLY A 912 13.77 -23.75 -9.25
C GLY A 912 12.75 -24.82 -9.66
N TYR A 913 12.81 -25.38 -10.87
CA TYR A 913 11.89 -26.41 -11.35
C TYR A 913 12.10 -27.75 -10.64
N PRO A 914 11.02 -28.46 -10.24
CA PRO A 914 11.11 -29.85 -9.80
C PRO A 914 11.70 -30.79 -10.86
N ALA A 915 12.33 -31.89 -10.42
CA ALA A 915 12.87 -32.90 -11.32
C ALA A 915 11.79 -33.48 -12.26
N ASP A 916 10.62 -33.81 -11.71
CA ASP A 916 9.49 -34.35 -12.47
C ASP A 916 8.94 -33.37 -13.50
N ALA A 917 8.94 -32.07 -13.19
CA ALA A 917 8.56 -31.03 -14.13
C ALA A 917 9.47 -31.03 -15.37
N ARG A 918 10.79 -31.15 -15.17
CA ARG A 918 11.76 -31.25 -16.27
C ARG A 918 11.68 -32.58 -17.02
N ALA A 919 11.37 -33.67 -16.33
CA ALA A 919 11.14 -34.98 -16.96
C ALA A 919 9.90 -34.96 -17.87
N LEU A 920 8.79 -34.37 -17.41
CA LEU A 920 7.57 -34.19 -18.18
C LEU A 920 7.79 -33.22 -19.36
N MET A 921 8.43 -32.07 -19.15
CA MET A 921 8.85 -31.18 -20.24
C MET A 921 9.68 -31.90 -21.31
N ARG A 922 10.58 -32.82 -20.93
CA ARG A 922 11.42 -33.57 -21.87
C ARG A 922 10.66 -34.68 -22.60
N ARG A 923 9.59 -35.23 -22.01
CA ARG A 923 8.61 -36.11 -22.68
C ARG A 923 7.78 -35.30 -23.69
N ASP A 924 7.26 -34.16 -23.25
CA ASP A 924 6.30 -33.35 -24.01
C ASP A 924 6.98 -32.66 -25.20
N ALA A 925 8.24 -32.23 -25.04
CA ALA A 925 9.11 -31.77 -26.13
C ALA A 925 9.36 -32.83 -27.23
N ARG A 926 9.50 -34.11 -26.87
CA ARG A 926 9.63 -35.20 -27.85
C ARG A 926 8.34 -35.37 -28.64
N GLN A 927 7.21 -35.45 -27.94
CA GLN A 927 5.89 -35.55 -28.56
C GLN A 927 5.60 -34.36 -29.49
N LEU A 928 5.93 -33.14 -29.06
CA LEU A 928 5.71 -31.93 -29.84
C LEU A 928 6.56 -31.90 -31.12
N ARG A 929 7.85 -32.24 -31.04
CA ARG A 929 8.72 -32.42 -32.21
C ARG A 929 8.09 -33.39 -33.22
N ASP A 930 7.56 -34.52 -32.73
CA ASP A 930 6.99 -35.56 -33.58
C ASP A 930 5.67 -35.12 -34.24
N TRP A 931 4.84 -34.32 -33.54
CA TRP A 931 3.69 -33.64 -34.15
C TRP A 931 4.12 -32.63 -35.22
N LEU A 932 5.13 -31.81 -34.95
CA LEU A 932 5.60 -30.76 -35.85
C LEU A 932 6.24 -31.30 -37.12
N ALA A 933 7.06 -32.35 -37.01
CA ALA A 933 7.62 -33.08 -38.14
C ALA A 933 6.50 -33.69 -39.02
N SER A 934 5.47 -34.27 -38.40
CA SER A 934 4.31 -34.81 -39.13
C SER A 934 3.47 -33.72 -39.80
N ALA A 935 3.29 -32.57 -39.14
CA ALA A 935 2.56 -31.43 -39.68
C ALA A 935 3.29 -30.81 -40.89
N ALA A 936 4.58 -30.49 -40.75
CA ALA A 936 5.41 -29.88 -41.80
C ALA A 936 5.48 -30.74 -43.08
N GLY A 937 5.30 -32.07 -42.97
CA GLY A 937 5.21 -32.99 -44.10
C GLY A 937 3.90 -32.96 -44.89
N LYS A 938 2.82 -32.33 -44.40
CA LYS A 938 1.51 -32.32 -45.10
C LYS A 938 1.51 -31.37 -46.29
N SER A 939 0.97 -31.80 -47.43
CA SER A 939 0.92 -30.99 -48.66
C SER A 939 0.09 -29.71 -48.52
N GLY A 940 -1.00 -29.73 -47.75
CA GLY A 940 -1.96 -28.62 -47.65
C GLY A 940 -1.56 -27.41 -46.81
N LEU A 941 -0.35 -27.35 -46.23
CA LEU A 941 0.11 -26.18 -45.45
C LEU A 941 0.68 -25.05 -46.31
N ASN A 942 0.39 -23.82 -45.93
CA ASN A 942 1.05 -22.62 -46.44
C ASN A 942 2.54 -22.54 -46.04
N ALA A 943 3.29 -21.66 -46.71
CA ALA A 943 4.74 -21.58 -46.58
C ALA A 943 5.16 -21.19 -45.16
N GLU A 944 4.46 -20.25 -44.55
CA GLU A 944 4.76 -19.70 -43.22
C GLU A 944 4.52 -20.72 -42.11
N SER A 945 3.43 -21.48 -42.20
CA SER A 945 3.09 -22.54 -41.23
C SER A 945 4.04 -23.73 -41.37
N ARG A 946 4.36 -24.13 -42.61
CA ARG A 946 5.36 -25.17 -42.89
C ARG A 946 6.74 -24.79 -42.36
N ALA A 947 7.22 -23.59 -42.67
CA ALA A 947 8.50 -23.09 -42.19
C ALA A 947 8.54 -23.01 -40.66
N HIS A 948 7.47 -22.52 -40.02
CA HIS A 948 7.39 -22.45 -38.56
C HIS A 948 7.39 -23.84 -37.89
N TYR A 949 6.65 -24.81 -38.43
CA TYR A 949 6.63 -26.17 -37.87
C TYR A 949 7.99 -26.87 -38.06
N SER A 950 8.70 -26.66 -39.18
CA SER A 950 10.08 -27.13 -39.35
C SER A 950 11.05 -26.46 -38.35
N GLU A 951 11.06 -25.12 -38.29
CA GLU A 951 11.85 -24.31 -37.33
C GLU A 951 11.70 -24.82 -35.89
N ALA A 952 10.45 -25.04 -35.45
CA ALA A 952 10.15 -25.52 -34.11
C ALA A 952 10.58 -26.98 -33.89
N SER A 953 10.42 -27.86 -34.89
CA SER A 953 10.85 -29.27 -34.82
C SER A 953 12.38 -29.42 -34.76
N GLU A 954 13.10 -28.64 -35.56
CA GLU A 954 14.57 -28.57 -35.56
C GLU A 954 15.09 -28.00 -34.22
N THR A 955 14.49 -26.90 -33.75
CA THR A 955 14.80 -26.31 -32.43
C THR A 955 14.65 -27.32 -31.30
N LEU A 956 13.53 -28.06 -31.25
CA LEU A 956 13.31 -29.12 -30.26
C LEU A 956 14.29 -30.28 -30.42
N SER A 957 14.68 -30.61 -31.65
CA SER A 957 15.65 -31.68 -31.93
C SER A 957 17.03 -31.35 -31.37
N GLU A 958 17.52 -30.11 -31.53
CA GLU A 958 18.79 -29.68 -30.95
C GLU A 958 18.71 -29.52 -29.42
N VAL A 959 17.62 -28.97 -28.89
CA VAL A 959 17.38 -28.88 -27.43
C VAL A 959 17.32 -30.25 -26.76
N LEU A 960 16.83 -31.28 -27.46
CA LEU A 960 16.82 -32.65 -26.95
C LEU A 960 18.20 -33.32 -27.03
N LYS A 961 19.08 -32.93 -27.96
CA LYS A 961 20.49 -33.41 -28.04
C LYS A 961 21.42 -32.69 -27.06
N ALA A 962 21.17 -31.40 -26.80
CA ALA A 962 22.09 -30.53 -26.09
C ALA A 962 22.46 -31.03 -24.68
N PRO A 963 23.73 -30.87 -24.25
CA PRO A 963 24.14 -31.16 -22.89
C PRO A 963 23.46 -30.20 -21.90
N ILE A 964 22.86 -30.75 -20.86
CA ILE A 964 22.21 -29.97 -19.80
C ILE A 964 23.30 -29.16 -19.05
N VAL A 965 23.12 -27.84 -18.96
CA VAL A 965 24.03 -26.95 -18.23
C VAL A 965 23.91 -27.24 -16.73
N ARG A 966 24.83 -28.04 -16.20
CA ARG A 966 24.99 -28.27 -14.76
C ARG A 966 25.78 -27.12 -14.13
N SER A 967 25.06 -26.14 -13.59
CA SER A 967 25.65 -25.07 -12.79
C SER A 967 26.07 -25.59 -11.41
N GLY A 968 27.37 -25.85 -11.23
CA GLY A 968 27.98 -26.16 -9.93
C GLY A 968 27.70 -27.58 -9.42
N VAL A 969 28.78 -28.38 -9.37
CA VAL A 969 29.04 -29.32 -8.26
C VAL A 969 30.17 -28.70 -7.46
#